data_AF-A0A356TAI6-F1
#
_entry.id   AF-A0A356TAI6-F1
#
_cell.length_a   1.000
_cell.length_b   1.000
_cell.length_c   1.000
_cell.angle_alpha   90.00
_cell.angle_beta   90.00
_cell.angle_gamma   90.00
#
_symmetry.space_group_name_H-M   'P 1'
#
loop_
_entity.id
_entity.type
_entity.pdbx_description
1 polymer ?
#
loop_
_entity_poly.entity_id
_entity_poly.type
_entity_poly.pdbx_seq_one_letter_code
_entity_poly.pdbx_strand_id
1 'polypeptide(L)'
;MQHAEGSLERVLTSSRLRALSGVPLFERLGAPERHSVDQIMEAFRADPIPFVPLGEAAGVELDGWHPVLASSSMVKALERWTGRAFADGRDQLEGLRRRARRARALELHRRQRQSDPTVTWARPRVPVKGRTYRSAVAAPASVEDGGALIHAQIEGRSFVELRVPDGPPVWLAIDLDEDCADEELRGLTDAAERMVRRVSWRGARVLLRAIAESEPTSLADAPRTFALLRAWVAKGSKASADQKLRTLLGEVPAWRTVQGGRTSLADAAGGSGDLRVGAWEGHWLEPDEGERRSALDAPVIALPAEEEKRAALRELLGALWGKGSTRDVGGALAKLQSKRRVARGIERRPAVIAPPDPRFCVPLEVLLANVTDPRAEVIGVGEVALVREAPSRLLLFDRGEHTRSIEANVIPSVVVAMTSPLVDEAGMASLQTTARNQLMDALKLIVSHVIRHVVDEVPRDQLPPWVREALRDSCLAGDGLHYERLNDVPLFLTTSERWVTPDELKEQAARFGEVWFTPYPIRAEPLEPGRVVLQITSAEAARLESFVPVVDGTEELQLDAVARENQARPRLESLELTEAEALGAAVIERVEGFGAAHGLVAVLRPGFEHLRGLHLSRAMLPMGTHADGTGWPWLARIDHPELEVNRTHDGPSESGVQLALLRGHLRERVDAALAQLIAEPQGVSLSLRVHAGLLPSLGLEGFPAVEGVIWLEESEPGSAPATTITLRDGRGERTLFAEDGRGRSLPLCGQLWAAGILDAHRVGSLVTALYAASIAKAARAVAERGDERMLGHVLGGAARGVDLDAEGFPSVMLACFRPPTTTLASLVEHLGTGQRVIRCTPAEVDAAEDAATPRPLFVDDGGETARLVAAFLGDHALPWSLWLREQVLGDAPPEPPPAPVVVPSTAPAGEEGRPTPAPPKRASTPLEAALEARFAAMEVAAVGAVFVDGRKKRPLAEALGHVVQMAGRHRAVQEVASALAADDPRSDELVRLLAARVLGTLHRDAARFGQGGEMALLIDLLA
;
A
#
# COMPACT_ATOMS: atom_id res chain seq x y z
N MET A 1 -85.32 -82.99 -2.49
CA MET A 1 -85.89 -83.92 -1.49
C MET A 1 -84.90 -84.01 -0.33
N GLN A 2 -85.03 -83.33 0.81
CA GLN A 2 -86.18 -82.68 1.47
C GLN A 2 -87.39 -83.62 1.63
N HIS A 3 -87.82 -83.79 2.89
CA HIS A 3 -88.87 -84.70 3.37
C HIS A 3 -88.57 -86.21 3.30
N ALA A 4 -87.46 -86.61 3.94
CA ALA A 4 -87.33 -87.92 4.61
C ALA A 4 -86.41 -87.90 5.85
N GLU A 5 -85.63 -86.84 6.05
CA GLU A 5 -84.52 -86.81 7.03
C GLU A 5 -84.93 -86.75 8.50
N GLY A 6 -86.18 -86.38 8.82
CA GLY A 6 -86.71 -86.37 10.19
C GLY A 6 -86.87 -87.76 10.85
N SER A 7 -86.47 -88.84 10.19
CA SER A 7 -86.53 -90.21 10.72
C SER A 7 -85.18 -90.96 10.70
N LEU A 8 -84.11 -90.33 10.19
CA LEU A 8 -82.79 -90.96 10.12
C LEU A 8 -82.04 -90.97 11.46
N GLU A 9 -82.39 -90.09 12.40
CA GLU A 9 -81.68 -89.94 13.70
C GLU A 9 -81.90 -91.08 14.71
N ARG A 10 -82.81 -92.05 14.48
CA ARG A 10 -83.24 -92.96 15.57
C ARG A 10 -83.18 -94.48 15.34
N VAL A 11 -82.77 -94.98 14.17
CA VAL A 11 -82.85 -96.44 13.89
C VAL A 11 -81.62 -97.04 13.20
N LEU A 12 -80.50 -96.31 13.13
CA LEU A 12 -79.21 -96.87 12.68
C LEU A 12 -78.32 -97.15 13.89
N THR A 13 -78.68 -98.19 14.63
CA THR A 13 -77.82 -98.84 15.62
C THR A 13 -76.44 -99.14 15.03
N SER A 14 -75.42 -99.26 15.88
CA SER A 14 -74.02 -99.49 15.48
C SER A 14 -73.84 -100.68 14.52
N SER A 15 -74.75 -101.66 14.58
CA SER A 15 -74.83 -102.79 13.65
C SER A 15 -75.20 -102.42 12.21
N ARG A 16 -76.07 -101.43 11.98
CA ARG A 16 -76.40 -100.95 10.62
C ARG A 16 -75.31 -100.06 10.03
N LEU A 17 -74.64 -99.23 10.83
CA LEU A 17 -73.44 -98.51 10.38
C LEU A 17 -72.29 -99.46 10.03
N ARG A 18 -72.12 -100.56 10.79
CA ARG A 18 -71.17 -101.65 10.48
C ARG A 18 -71.61 -102.52 9.28
N ALA A 19 -72.89 -102.55 8.93
CA ALA A 19 -73.35 -103.19 7.68
C ALA A 19 -73.10 -102.31 6.45
N LEU A 20 -73.20 -100.98 6.60
CA LEU A 20 -72.93 -100.01 5.54
C LEU A 20 -71.44 -99.77 5.29
N SER A 21 -70.55 -100.03 6.26
CA SER A 21 -69.12 -99.79 6.11
C SER A 21 -68.47 -100.65 5.02
N GLY A 22 -69.03 -101.84 4.77
CA GLY A 22 -68.63 -102.74 3.69
C GLY A 22 -69.22 -102.43 2.31
N VAL A 23 -70.12 -101.44 2.17
CA VAL A 23 -70.78 -101.11 0.89
C VAL A 23 -69.93 -100.11 0.09
N PRO A 24 -69.60 -100.37 -1.19
CA PRO A 24 -68.78 -99.48 -2.01
C PRO A 24 -69.55 -98.21 -2.45
N LEU A 25 -69.36 -97.11 -1.71
CA LEU A 25 -70.10 -95.86 -1.90
C LEU A 25 -69.23 -94.66 -2.29
N PHE A 26 -67.93 -94.68 -1.97
CA PHE A 26 -67.06 -93.51 -2.03
C PHE A 26 -66.07 -93.60 -3.21
N GLU A 27 -65.92 -92.50 -3.93
CA GLU A 27 -64.97 -92.43 -5.05
C GLU A 27 -63.56 -92.06 -4.54
N ARG A 28 -62.54 -92.56 -5.23
CA ARG A 28 -61.13 -92.20 -4.98
C ARG A 28 -60.52 -91.69 -6.28
N LEU A 29 -59.71 -90.64 -6.19
CA LEU A 29 -59.14 -89.99 -7.38
C LEU A 29 -58.23 -90.96 -8.14
N GLY A 30 -58.58 -91.24 -9.40
CA GLY A 30 -57.83 -92.17 -10.25
C GLY A 30 -58.15 -93.66 -10.06
N ALA A 31 -59.13 -94.02 -9.21
CA ALA A 31 -59.64 -95.38 -9.12
C ALA A 31 -60.98 -95.50 -9.88
N PRO A 32 -61.16 -96.52 -10.76
CA PRO A 32 -62.37 -96.65 -11.58
C PRO A 32 -63.59 -97.16 -10.81
N GLU A 33 -63.38 -97.81 -9.66
CA GLU A 33 -64.42 -98.41 -8.84
C GLU A 33 -64.68 -97.61 -7.55
N ARG A 34 -65.94 -97.59 -7.10
CA ARG A 34 -66.28 -97.05 -5.77
C ARG A 34 -65.79 -97.99 -4.68
N HIS A 35 -65.32 -97.41 -3.60
CA HIS A 35 -64.75 -98.11 -2.45
C HIS A 35 -65.65 -98.00 -1.23
N SER A 36 -65.64 -99.02 -0.39
CA SER A 36 -66.33 -99.02 0.89
C SER A 36 -65.54 -98.26 1.95
N VAL A 37 -66.17 -97.95 3.08
CA VAL A 37 -65.48 -97.31 4.21
C VAL A 37 -64.38 -98.24 4.72
N ASP A 38 -64.68 -99.53 4.86
CA ASP A 38 -63.70 -100.53 5.33
C ASP A 38 -62.52 -100.65 4.35
N GLN A 39 -62.77 -100.64 3.04
CA GLN A 39 -61.72 -100.65 2.01
C GLN A 39 -60.87 -99.37 2.02
N ILE A 40 -61.46 -98.19 2.26
CA ILE A 40 -60.73 -96.93 2.42
C ILE A 40 -59.84 -96.96 3.67
N MET A 41 -60.37 -97.47 4.78
CA MET A 41 -59.67 -97.58 6.05
C MET A 41 -58.50 -98.57 5.99
N GLU A 42 -58.66 -99.68 5.25
CA GLU A 42 -57.59 -100.65 4.99
C GLU A 42 -56.51 -100.09 4.04
N ALA A 43 -56.91 -99.38 2.98
CA ALA A 43 -56.00 -98.77 2.02
C ALA A 43 -55.18 -97.61 2.62
N PHE A 44 -55.71 -96.86 3.58
CA PHE A 44 -55.04 -95.73 4.22
C PHE A 44 -54.75 -95.98 5.70
N ARG A 45 -53.69 -96.74 5.98
CA ARG A 45 -53.25 -97.08 7.35
C ARG A 45 -52.70 -95.88 8.15
N ALA A 46 -52.32 -94.78 7.50
CA ALA A 46 -51.84 -93.57 8.16
C ALA A 46 -52.96 -92.54 8.33
N ASP A 47 -52.99 -91.86 9.48
CA ASP A 47 -53.96 -90.82 9.84
C ASP A 47 -53.31 -89.43 9.81
N PRO A 48 -53.94 -88.39 9.27
CA PRO A 48 -55.28 -88.34 8.63
C PRO A 48 -55.33 -88.94 7.21
N ILE A 49 -56.53 -89.36 6.79
CA ILE A 49 -56.79 -89.89 5.44
C ILE A 49 -56.88 -88.74 4.41
N PRO A 50 -56.14 -88.77 3.29
CA PRO A 50 -56.16 -87.66 2.33
C PRO A 50 -57.46 -87.64 1.52
N PHE A 51 -58.08 -86.45 1.41
CA PHE A 51 -59.23 -86.19 0.55
C PHE A 51 -58.94 -85.04 -0.42
N VAL A 52 -59.69 -84.99 -1.53
CA VAL A 52 -59.69 -83.86 -2.47
C VAL A 52 -61.15 -83.48 -2.75
N PRO A 53 -61.49 -82.18 -2.82
CA PRO A 53 -62.85 -81.73 -3.15
C PRO A 53 -63.36 -82.25 -4.50
N LEU A 54 -64.65 -82.57 -4.54
CA LEU A 54 -65.36 -82.95 -5.78
C LEU A 54 -65.29 -81.79 -6.80
N GLY A 55 -64.50 -81.97 -7.86
CA GLY A 55 -64.35 -81.01 -8.96
C GLY A 55 -62.92 -80.80 -9.45
N GLU A 56 -61.89 -81.05 -8.63
CA GLU A 56 -60.48 -80.83 -9.02
C GLU A 56 -59.84 -82.02 -9.79
N ALA A 57 -60.67 -82.98 -10.19
CA ALA A 57 -60.31 -84.32 -10.62
C ALA A 57 -60.07 -84.46 -12.14
N ALA A 58 -59.06 -83.77 -12.68
CA ALA A 58 -58.65 -83.91 -14.08
C ALA A 58 -57.13 -84.08 -14.28
N GLY A 59 -56.77 -85.04 -15.14
CA GLY A 59 -55.56 -85.00 -15.97
C GLY A 59 -54.23 -85.49 -15.38
N VAL A 60 -54.21 -86.42 -14.41
CA VAL A 60 -52.96 -86.92 -13.82
C VAL A 60 -53.01 -88.44 -13.61
N GLU A 61 -52.00 -89.17 -14.09
CA GLU A 61 -51.71 -90.53 -13.61
C GLU A 61 -51.06 -90.43 -12.23
N LEU A 62 -51.69 -91.04 -11.22
CA LEU A 62 -51.25 -90.97 -9.83
C LEU A 62 -50.56 -92.29 -9.46
N ASP A 63 -49.29 -92.23 -9.06
CA ASP A 63 -48.49 -93.38 -8.61
C ASP A 63 -49.03 -93.94 -7.28
N GLY A 64 -50.11 -94.73 -7.35
CA GLY A 64 -50.75 -95.40 -6.20
C GLY A 64 -51.43 -94.49 -5.16
N TRP A 65 -51.27 -93.17 -5.27
CA TRP A 65 -51.86 -92.19 -4.35
C TRP A 65 -53.26 -91.78 -4.81
N HIS A 66 -54.27 -92.48 -4.31
CA HIS A 66 -55.68 -92.29 -4.68
C HIS A 66 -56.51 -91.72 -3.52
N PRO A 67 -56.46 -90.39 -3.24
CA PRO A 67 -57.20 -89.75 -2.16
C PRO A 67 -58.71 -89.87 -2.34
N VAL A 68 -59.46 -89.78 -1.25
CA VAL A 68 -60.94 -89.88 -1.26
C VAL A 68 -61.54 -88.61 -1.88
N LEU A 69 -62.46 -88.77 -2.83
CA LEU A 69 -63.20 -87.66 -3.42
C LEU A 69 -64.44 -87.36 -2.57
N ALA A 70 -64.43 -86.23 -1.86
CA ALA A 70 -65.50 -85.87 -0.95
C ALA A 70 -65.70 -84.36 -0.84
N SER A 71 -66.96 -83.94 -0.66
CA SER A 71 -67.28 -82.59 -0.22
C SER A 71 -66.96 -82.42 1.26
N SER A 72 -66.66 -81.20 1.72
CA SER A 72 -66.30 -80.93 3.12
C SER A 72 -67.39 -81.35 4.13
N SER A 73 -68.66 -81.40 3.71
CA SER A 73 -69.77 -81.94 4.51
C SER A 73 -69.75 -83.47 4.58
N MET A 74 -69.43 -84.15 3.48
CA MET A 74 -69.27 -85.61 3.46
C MET A 74 -68.02 -86.06 4.23
N VAL A 75 -66.92 -85.30 4.18
CA VAL A 75 -65.73 -85.53 5.02
C VAL A 75 -66.10 -85.51 6.50
N LYS A 76 -66.78 -84.46 6.98
CA LYS A 76 -67.21 -84.39 8.39
C LYS A 76 -68.16 -85.51 8.81
N ALA A 77 -68.92 -86.08 7.88
CA ALA A 77 -69.74 -87.27 8.14
C ALA A 77 -68.89 -88.54 8.22
N LEU A 78 -67.92 -88.70 7.31
CA LEU A 78 -66.95 -89.79 7.33
C LEU A 78 -66.09 -89.77 8.61
N GLU A 79 -65.57 -88.62 9.02
CA GLU A 79 -64.79 -88.45 10.25
C GLU A 79 -65.56 -88.92 11.50
N ARG A 80 -66.86 -88.56 11.59
CA ARG A 80 -67.73 -89.02 12.70
C ARG A 80 -68.05 -90.51 12.63
N TRP A 81 -68.14 -91.08 11.43
CA TRP A 81 -68.45 -92.51 11.23
C TRP A 81 -67.23 -93.38 11.50
N THR A 82 -66.04 -93.01 11.00
CA THR A 82 -64.80 -93.79 11.14
C THR A 82 -64.04 -93.50 12.43
N GLY A 83 -64.27 -92.34 13.05
CA GLY A 83 -63.47 -91.84 14.17
C GLY A 83 -62.06 -91.37 13.78
N ARG A 84 -61.78 -91.21 12.48
CA ARG A 84 -60.46 -90.84 11.93
C ARG A 84 -60.51 -89.52 11.19
N ALA A 85 -59.45 -88.73 11.28
CA ALA A 85 -59.38 -87.41 10.66
C ALA A 85 -59.10 -87.51 9.14
N PHE A 86 -59.52 -86.50 8.38
CA PHE A 86 -59.20 -86.38 6.96
C PHE A 86 -58.46 -85.07 6.66
N ALA A 87 -57.53 -85.08 5.69
CA ALA A 87 -56.70 -83.93 5.34
C ALA A 87 -56.82 -83.54 3.86
N ASP A 88 -56.72 -82.24 3.58
CA ASP A 88 -56.77 -81.68 2.23
C ASP A 88 -55.48 -82.05 1.44
N GLY A 89 -55.63 -82.84 0.38
CA GLY A 89 -54.52 -83.34 -0.43
C GLY A 89 -54.08 -82.42 -1.57
N ARG A 90 -54.66 -81.22 -1.74
CA ARG A 90 -54.47 -80.40 -2.96
C ARG A 90 -53.02 -79.99 -3.23
N ASP A 91 -52.25 -79.64 -2.20
CA ASP A 91 -50.83 -79.30 -2.36
C ASP A 91 -49.99 -80.50 -2.85
N GLN A 92 -50.32 -81.70 -2.37
CA GLN A 92 -49.65 -82.94 -2.78
C GLN A 92 -50.02 -83.31 -4.23
N LEU A 93 -51.27 -83.10 -4.64
CA LEU A 93 -51.73 -83.26 -6.02
C LEU A 93 -51.02 -82.29 -6.97
N GLU A 94 -50.86 -81.02 -6.59
CA GLU A 94 -50.14 -80.03 -7.39
C GLU A 94 -48.62 -80.34 -7.46
N GLY A 95 -48.02 -80.84 -6.39
CA GLY A 95 -46.65 -81.35 -6.39
C GLY A 95 -46.43 -82.48 -7.40
N LEU A 96 -47.37 -83.43 -7.49
CA LEU A 96 -47.34 -84.50 -8.51
C LEU A 96 -47.53 -83.95 -9.93
N ARG A 97 -48.45 -82.99 -10.12
CA ARG A 97 -48.65 -82.29 -11.41
C ARG A 97 -47.39 -81.58 -11.91
N ARG A 98 -46.56 -81.02 -11.02
CA ARG A 98 -45.27 -80.41 -11.39
C ARG A 98 -44.23 -81.45 -11.82
N ARG A 99 -44.09 -82.55 -11.09
CA ARG A 99 -43.18 -83.65 -11.46
C ARG A 99 -43.53 -84.25 -12.84
N ALA A 100 -44.81 -84.49 -13.10
CA ALA A 100 -45.28 -85.00 -14.39
C ALA A 100 -45.01 -84.02 -15.55
N ARG A 101 -45.22 -82.71 -15.33
CA ARG A 101 -44.85 -81.66 -16.29
C ARG A 101 -43.34 -81.66 -16.60
N ARG A 102 -42.49 -81.70 -15.57
CA ARG A 102 -41.02 -81.73 -15.73
C ARG A 102 -40.54 -82.97 -16.47
N ALA A 103 -41.06 -84.15 -16.13
CA ALA A 103 -40.73 -85.41 -16.82
C ALA A 103 -41.10 -85.36 -18.31
N ARG A 104 -42.28 -84.81 -18.65
CA ARG A 104 -42.72 -84.63 -20.04
C ARG A 104 -41.87 -83.59 -20.78
N ALA A 105 -41.44 -82.52 -20.11
CA ALA A 105 -40.54 -81.52 -20.70
C ALA A 105 -39.14 -82.09 -20.99
N LEU A 106 -38.57 -82.88 -20.06
CA LEU A 106 -37.32 -83.61 -20.27
C LEU A 106 -37.39 -84.58 -21.45
N GLU A 107 -38.49 -85.34 -21.56
CA GLU A 107 -38.73 -86.25 -22.69
C GLU A 107 -38.82 -85.49 -24.04
N LEU A 108 -39.46 -84.33 -24.07
CA LEU A 108 -39.48 -83.46 -25.26
C LEU A 108 -38.09 -82.88 -25.56
N HIS A 109 -37.29 -82.53 -24.55
CA HIS A 109 -35.91 -82.07 -24.70
C HIS A 109 -34.99 -83.16 -25.26
N ARG A 110 -35.07 -84.39 -24.74
CA ARG A 110 -34.26 -85.54 -25.19
C ARG A 110 -34.55 -85.95 -26.64
N ARG A 111 -35.74 -85.66 -27.16
CA ARG A 111 -36.13 -85.83 -28.58
C ARG A 111 -35.52 -84.79 -29.52
N GLN A 112 -35.00 -83.67 -29.01
CA GLN A 112 -34.25 -82.74 -29.83
C GLN A 112 -32.96 -83.41 -30.33
N ARG A 113 -32.50 -83.01 -31.52
CA ARG A 113 -31.22 -83.49 -32.05
C ARG A 113 -30.08 -82.99 -31.16
N GLN A 114 -29.14 -83.86 -30.84
CA GLN A 114 -27.83 -83.43 -30.36
C GLN A 114 -27.21 -82.52 -31.41
N SER A 115 -26.73 -81.37 -30.97
CA SER A 115 -26.11 -80.36 -31.81
C SER A 115 -24.69 -80.13 -31.34
N ASP A 116 -23.71 -80.53 -32.16
CA ASP A 116 -22.36 -80.00 -32.01
C ASP A 116 -22.48 -78.47 -32.14
N PRO A 117 -21.93 -77.66 -31.22
CA PRO A 117 -21.94 -76.21 -31.34
C PRO A 117 -21.07 -75.76 -32.52
N THR A 118 -21.61 -75.85 -33.74
CA THR A 118 -21.06 -75.33 -35.00
C THR A 118 -21.73 -74.02 -35.39
N VAL A 119 -21.81 -73.09 -34.43
CA VAL A 119 -21.70 -71.67 -34.77
C VAL A 119 -20.33 -71.46 -35.42
N THR A 120 -20.21 -70.55 -36.38
CA THR A 120 -18.93 -70.18 -37.01
C THR A 120 -18.03 -69.43 -36.02
N TRP A 121 -17.37 -70.20 -35.14
CA TRP A 121 -16.47 -69.64 -34.12
C TRP A 121 -15.28 -68.94 -34.77
N ALA A 122 -15.03 -67.69 -34.37
CA ALA A 122 -13.71 -67.10 -34.54
C ALA A 122 -12.67 -67.96 -33.79
N ARG A 123 -11.52 -68.22 -34.43
CA ARG A 123 -10.37 -68.80 -33.70
C ARG A 123 -9.68 -67.68 -32.90
N PRO A 124 -9.10 -67.97 -31.73
CA PRO A 124 -9.01 -69.27 -31.07
C PRO A 124 -10.28 -69.66 -30.28
N ARG A 125 -10.68 -70.94 -30.35
CA ARG A 125 -11.71 -71.57 -29.50
C ARG A 125 -10.99 -72.35 -28.39
N VAL A 126 -11.26 -72.01 -27.13
CA VAL A 126 -10.53 -72.59 -25.98
C VAL A 126 -11.48 -73.37 -25.06
N PRO A 127 -11.16 -74.63 -24.70
CA PRO A 127 -11.99 -75.41 -23.79
C PRO A 127 -11.84 -74.96 -22.33
N VAL A 128 -12.95 -74.86 -21.62
CA VAL A 128 -13.02 -74.59 -20.18
C VAL A 128 -13.80 -75.73 -19.51
N LYS A 129 -13.13 -76.49 -18.64
CA LYS A 129 -13.72 -77.64 -17.93
C LYS A 129 -14.04 -77.31 -16.47
N GLY A 130 -15.21 -77.74 -16.03
CA GLY A 130 -15.66 -77.75 -14.64
C GLY A 130 -15.84 -79.18 -14.11
N ARG A 131 -16.35 -79.30 -12.87
CA ARG A 131 -16.76 -80.59 -12.30
C ARG A 131 -18.14 -81.04 -12.78
N THR A 132 -19.01 -80.08 -13.10
CA THR A 132 -20.43 -80.22 -13.45
C THR A 132 -20.77 -79.52 -14.78
N TYR A 133 -19.75 -79.30 -15.63
CA TYR A 133 -19.93 -78.69 -16.95
C TYR A 133 -18.73 -78.91 -17.87
N ARG A 134 -19.00 -78.97 -19.18
CA ARG A 134 -18.01 -78.87 -20.25
C ARG A 134 -18.33 -77.63 -21.08
N SER A 135 -17.35 -76.79 -21.36
CA SER A 135 -17.59 -75.58 -22.13
C SER A 135 -16.45 -75.24 -23.09
N ALA A 136 -16.76 -74.44 -24.11
CA ALA A 136 -15.80 -73.83 -25.00
C ALA A 136 -16.12 -72.34 -25.18
N VAL A 137 -15.08 -71.53 -25.29
CA VAL A 137 -15.17 -70.07 -25.34
C VAL A 137 -14.38 -69.55 -26.53
N ALA A 138 -14.93 -68.57 -27.24
CA ALA A 138 -14.21 -67.80 -28.25
C ALA A 138 -14.64 -66.32 -28.26
N ALA A 139 -13.97 -65.53 -29.08
CA ALA A 139 -14.32 -64.13 -29.31
C ALA A 139 -15.65 -64.02 -30.10
N PRO A 140 -16.45 -62.96 -29.89
CA PRO A 140 -17.73 -62.76 -30.57
C PRO A 140 -17.57 -62.49 -32.08
N ALA A 141 -18.65 -62.65 -32.85
CA ALA A 141 -18.65 -62.34 -34.29
C ALA A 141 -18.82 -60.84 -34.60
N SER A 142 -19.39 -60.04 -33.69
CA SER A 142 -19.48 -58.57 -33.78
C SER A 142 -18.94 -57.89 -32.52
N VAL A 143 -18.69 -56.59 -32.61
CA VAL A 143 -18.39 -55.70 -31.47
C VAL A 143 -19.69 -55.11 -30.90
N GLU A 144 -20.77 -55.10 -31.69
CA GLU A 144 -22.09 -54.58 -31.31
C GLU A 144 -22.82 -55.51 -30.32
N ASP A 145 -22.45 -56.79 -30.27
CA ASP A 145 -22.89 -57.77 -29.27
C ASP A 145 -22.24 -57.47 -27.91
N GLY A 146 -22.67 -56.38 -27.27
CA GLY A 146 -22.24 -56.01 -25.93
C GLY A 146 -22.63 -57.07 -24.89
N GLY A 147 -21.64 -57.59 -24.17
CA GLY A 147 -21.83 -58.60 -23.12
C GLY A 147 -21.54 -60.04 -23.56
N ALA A 148 -21.83 -61.00 -22.69
CA ALA A 148 -21.61 -62.42 -23.00
C ALA A 148 -22.83 -63.03 -23.70
N LEU A 149 -22.61 -63.72 -24.82
CA LEU A 149 -23.59 -64.60 -25.44
C LEU A 149 -23.32 -66.03 -24.98
N ILE A 150 -24.34 -66.69 -24.43
CA ILE A 150 -24.17 -67.98 -23.79
C ILE A 150 -25.20 -68.97 -24.35
N HIS A 151 -24.71 -70.00 -25.02
CA HIS A 151 -25.52 -71.13 -25.47
C HIS A 151 -25.38 -72.26 -24.45
N ALA A 152 -26.40 -72.43 -23.62
CA ALA A 152 -26.49 -73.53 -22.67
C ALA A 152 -27.07 -74.78 -23.36
N GLN A 153 -26.44 -75.91 -23.13
CA GLN A 153 -26.86 -77.24 -23.56
C GLN A 153 -27.10 -78.13 -22.36
N ILE A 154 -27.95 -79.15 -22.52
CA ILE A 154 -28.13 -80.25 -21.56
C ILE A 154 -28.07 -81.55 -22.36
N GLU A 155 -27.23 -82.50 -21.93
CA GLU A 155 -26.91 -83.73 -22.67
C GLU A 155 -26.47 -83.47 -24.14
N GLY A 156 -25.73 -82.39 -24.40
CA GLY A 156 -25.30 -82.00 -25.76
C GLY A 156 -26.44 -81.55 -26.70
N ARG A 157 -27.59 -81.17 -26.15
CA ARG A 157 -28.74 -80.62 -26.90
C ARG A 157 -28.98 -79.18 -26.50
N SER A 158 -29.28 -78.31 -27.46
CA SER A 158 -29.56 -76.88 -27.23
C SER A 158 -30.70 -76.70 -26.21
N PHE A 159 -30.45 -75.98 -25.12
CA PHE A 159 -31.45 -75.74 -24.07
C PHE A 159 -31.91 -74.28 -24.04
N VAL A 160 -31.00 -73.33 -23.79
CA VAL A 160 -31.34 -71.89 -23.73
C VAL A 160 -30.18 -71.01 -24.21
N GLU A 161 -30.51 -69.92 -24.90
CA GLU A 161 -29.57 -68.82 -25.19
C GLU A 161 -29.76 -67.72 -24.15
N LEU A 162 -28.68 -67.31 -23.48
CA LEU A 162 -28.68 -66.24 -22.50
C LEU A 162 -27.75 -65.13 -22.97
N ARG A 163 -28.30 -63.92 -23.08
CA ARG A 163 -27.55 -62.68 -23.29
C ARG A 163 -27.30 -62.04 -21.94
N VAL A 164 -26.04 -61.76 -21.63
CA VAL A 164 -25.61 -61.15 -20.36
C VAL A 164 -24.93 -59.82 -20.67
N PRO A 165 -25.67 -58.68 -20.69
CA PRO A 165 -25.12 -57.38 -21.06
C PRO A 165 -23.90 -56.98 -20.23
N ASP A 166 -23.94 -57.26 -18.91
CA ASP A 166 -22.84 -56.97 -17.97
C ASP A 166 -21.71 -58.03 -17.99
N GLY A 167 -21.71 -58.92 -18.99
CA GLY A 167 -20.73 -59.97 -19.17
C GLY A 167 -19.47 -59.50 -19.90
N PRO A 168 -18.39 -60.30 -19.92
CA PRO A 168 -17.31 -60.07 -20.87
C PRO A 168 -17.82 -60.32 -22.30
N PRO A 169 -17.33 -59.60 -23.32
CA PRO A 169 -17.70 -59.83 -24.71
C PRO A 169 -17.05 -61.14 -25.21
N VAL A 170 -17.74 -62.25 -24.94
CA VAL A 170 -17.34 -63.61 -25.30
C VAL A 170 -18.57 -64.40 -25.73
N TRP A 171 -18.33 -65.38 -26.59
CA TRP A 171 -19.30 -66.43 -26.86
C TRP A 171 -18.91 -67.68 -26.06
N LEU A 172 -19.85 -68.21 -25.28
CA LEU A 172 -19.68 -69.37 -24.40
C LEU A 172 -20.70 -70.45 -24.78
N ALA A 173 -20.24 -71.59 -25.27
CA ALA A 173 -21.06 -72.80 -25.33
C ALA A 173 -20.78 -73.64 -24.09
N ILE A 174 -21.82 -74.01 -23.33
CA ILE A 174 -21.69 -74.75 -22.08
C ILE A 174 -22.73 -75.87 -21.97
N ASP A 175 -22.25 -77.10 -21.84
CA ASP A 175 -23.06 -78.30 -21.56
C ASP A 175 -23.16 -78.46 -20.04
N LEU A 176 -24.39 -78.58 -19.54
CA LEU A 176 -24.81 -78.53 -18.14
C LEU A 176 -25.54 -79.82 -17.74
N ASP A 177 -25.44 -80.19 -16.47
CA ASP A 177 -26.21 -81.28 -15.88
C ASP A 177 -27.71 -80.90 -15.79
N GLU A 178 -28.63 -81.89 -15.85
CA GLU A 178 -30.10 -81.65 -15.87
C GLU A 178 -30.63 -80.85 -14.67
N ASP A 179 -29.95 -80.94 -13.52
CA ASP A 179 -30.25 -80.19 -12.29
C ASP A 179 -30.03 -78.67 -12.42
N CYS A 180 -29.41 -78.20 -13.51
CA CYS A 180 -29.23 -76.78 -13.79
C CYS A 180 -30.50 -76.10 -14.33
N ALA A 181 -31.44 -76.87 -14.88
CA ALA A 181 -32.73 -76.37 -15.37
C ALA A 181 -33.72 -76.10 -14.23
N ASP A 182 -34.61 -75.12 -14.44
CA ASP A 182 -35.72 -74.84 -13.52
C ASP A 182 -36.78 -75.97 -13.47
N GLU A 183 -37.76 -75.85 -12.57
CA GLU A 183 -38.78 -76.90 -12.37
C GLU A 183 -39.66 -77.15 -13.62
N GLU A 184 -39.80 -76.18 -14.52
CA GLU A 184 -40.63 -76.27 -15.72
C GLU A 184 -39.83 -76.54 -17.02
N LEU A 185 -38.51 -76.66 -16.92
CA LEU A 185 -37.57 -76.77 -18.04
C LEU A 185 -37.65 -75.59 -19.04
N ARG A 186 -37.89 -74.38 -18.54
CA ARG A 186 -38.03 -73.14 -19.33
C ARG A 186 -36.79 -72.25 -19.29
N GLY A 187 -35.97 -72.39 -18.25
CA GLY A 187 -34.76 -71.60 -18.05
C GLY A 187 -33.76 -72.29 -17.13
N LEU A 188 -32.71 -71.56 -16.76
CA LEU A 188 -31.75 -72.00 -15.74
C LEU A 188 -32.22 -71.60 -14.34
N THR A 189 -31.81 -72.36 -13.33
CA THR A 189 -31.92 -71.92 -11.94
C THR A 189 -30.99 -70.72 -11.64
N ASP A 190 -31.33 -69.88 -10.66
CA ASP A 190 -30.45 -68.80 -10.18
C ASP A 190 -29.02 -69.28 -9.83
N ALA A 191 -28.90 -70.53 -9.34
CA ALA A 191 -27.62 -71.15 -9.04
C ALA A 191 -26.81 -71.43 -10.31
N ALA A 192 -27.47 -71.98 -11.34
CA ALA A 192 -26.88 -72.23 -12.64
C ALA A 192 -26.55 -70.92 -13.39
N GLU A 193 -27.42 -69.91 -13.41
CA GLU A 193 -27.09 -68.60 -14.00
C GLU A 193 -25.87 -67.96 -13.35
N ARG A 194 -25.80 -67.92 -12.01
CA ARG A 194 -24.64 -67.39 -11.28
C ARG A 194 -23.37 -68.23 -11.53
N MET A 195 -23.50 -69.55 -11.71
CA MET A 195 -22.39 -70.39 -12.15
C MET A 195 -21.92 -69.99 -13.56
N VAL A 196 -22.84 -69.93 -14.52
CA VAL A 196 -22.60 -69.65 -15.93
C VAL A 196 -21.98 -68.26 -16.14
N ARG A 197 -22.44 -67.22 -15.42
CA ARG A 197 -21.80 -65.89 -15.37
C ARG A 197 -20.37 -65.94 -14.80
N ARG A 198 -20.05 -66.84 -13.87
CA ARG A 198 -18.65 -67.06 -13.42
C ARG A 198 -17.84 -67.81 -14.47
N VAL A 199 -18.45 -68.72 -15.23
CA VAL A 199 -17.77 -69.45 -16.32
C VAL A 199 -17.43 -68.52 -17.47
N SER A 200 -18.29 -67.58 -17.88
CA SER A 200 -17.96 -66.64 -18.97
C SER A 200 -16.74 -65.77 -18.62
N TRP A 201 -16.63 -65.29 -17.38
CA TRP A 201 -15.43 -64.58 -16.90
C TRP A 201 -14.17 -65.46 -16.78
N ARG A 202 -14.31 -66.73 -16.36
CA ARG A 202 -13.20 -67.70 -16.41
C ARG A 202 -12.78 -67.98 -17.85
N GLY A 203 -13.74 -68.00 -18.76
CA GLY A 203 -13.61 -68.10 -20.21
C GLY A 203 -12.80 -66.95 -20.79
N ALA A 204 -13.23 -65.71 -20.55
CA ALA A 204 -12.53 -64.50 -20.95
C ALA A 204 -11.03 -64.54 -20.58
N ARG A 205 -10.71 -64.96 -19.34
CA ARG A 205 -9.31 -65.12 -18.88
C ARG A 205 -8.55 -66.19 -19.65
N VAL A 206 -9.16 -67.35 -19.87
CA VAL A 206 -8.54 -68.48 -20.59
C VAL A 206 -8.36 -68.16 -22.08
N LEU A 207 -9.31 -67.43 -22.67
CA LEU A 207 -9.25 -66.93 -24.04
C LEU A 207 -8.17 -65.85 -24.21
N LEU A 208 -8.11 -64.84 -23.33
CA LEU A 208 -7.08 -63.81 -23.35
C LEU A 208 -5.67 -64.41 -23.18
N ARG A 209 -5.50 -65.44 -22.32
CA ARG A 209 -4.25 -66.20 -22.26
C ARG A 209 -3.91 -66.83 -23.62
N ALA A 210 -4.84 -67.58 -24.21
CA ALA A 210 -4.58 -68.28 -25.47
C ALA A 210 -4.26 -67.31 -26.61
N ILE A 211 -4.93 -66.16 -26.68
CA ILE A 211 -4.62 -65.11 -27.66
C ILE A 211 -3.21 -64.54 -27.39
N ALA A 212 -2.87 -64.23 -26.13
CA ALA A 212 -1.54 -63.76 -25.76
C ALA A 212 -0.41 -64.75 -26.09
N GLU A 213 -0.70 -66.06 -26.02
CA GLU A 213 0.24 -67.14 -26.32
C GLU A 213 0.32 -67.49 -27.84
N SER A 214 -0.70 -67.18 -28.64
CA SER A 214 -0.78 -67.62 -30.07
C SER A 214 -0.81 -66.50 -31.10
N GLU A 215 -1.47 -65.37 -30.81
CA GLU A 215 -1.57 -64.21 -31.71
C GLU A 215 -1.54 -62.91 -30.89
N PRO A 216 -0.42 -62.60 -30.21
CA PRO A 216 -0.33 -61.52 -29.25
C PRO A 216 -0.66 -60.13 -29.82
N THR A 217 -0.40 -59.90 -31.10
CA THR A 217 -0.71 -58.63 -31.79
C THR A 217 -2.20 -58.31 -31.82
N SER A 218 -3.07 -59.33 -31.79
CA SER A 218 -4.51 -59.17 -31.76
C SER A 218 -5.02 -58.53 -30.47
N LEU A 219 -4.24 -58.53 -29.37
CA LEU A 219 -4.60 -57.83 -28.12
C LEU A 219 -4.78 -56.31 -28.31
N ALA A 220 -4.02 -55.71 -29.22
CA ALA A 220 -4.06 -54.27 -29.51
C ALA A 220 -4.82 -53.96 -30.81
N ASP A 221 -4.62 -54.77 -31.86
CA ASP A 221 -5.08 -54.43 -33.21
C ASP A 221 -6.48 -54.98 -33.55
N ALA A 222 -6.93 -56.08 -32.93
CA ALA A 222 -8.22 -56.68 -33.25
C ALA A 222 -9.33 -56.09 -32.34
N PRO A 223 -10.32 -55.34 -32.87
CA PRO A 223 -11.28 -54.59 -32.03
C PRO A 223 -12.05 -55.44 -31.02
N ARG A 224 -12.35 -56.70 -31.38
CA ARG A 224 -13.06 -57.67 -30.55
C ARG A 224 -12.24 -58.11 -29.35
N THR A 225 -10.96 -58.40 -29.57
CA THR A 225 -10.01 -58.79 -28.53
C THR A 225 -9.67 -57.60 -27.64
N PHE A 226 -9.53 -56.40 -28.21
CA PHE A 226 -9.33 -55.17 -27.45
C PHE A 226 -10.52 -54.87 -26.54
N ALA A 227 -11.76 -55.04 -27.03
CA ALA A 227 -12.97 -54.91 -26.22
C ALA A 227 -13.03 -55.95 -25.08
N LEU A 228 -12.64 -57.20 -25.33
CA LEU A 228 -12.52 -58.25 -24.32
C LEU A 228 -11.47 -57.93 -23.25
N LEU A 229 -10.29 -57.46 -23.68
CA LEU A 229 -9.22 -57.01 -22.79
C LEU A 229 -9.71 -55.84 -21.91
N ARG A 230 -10.34 -54.83 -22.51
CA ARG A 230 -10.91 -53.68 -21.79
C ARG A 230 -11.93 -54.10 -20.74
N ALA A 231 -12.88 -54.96 -21.10
CA ALA A 231 -13.89 -55.48 -20.17
C ALA A 231 -13.26 -56.30 -19.02
N TRP A 232 -12.23 -57.10 -19.31
CA TRP A 232 -11.51 -57.87 -18.28
C TRP A 232 -10.66 -57.01 -17.35
N VAL A 233 -10.01 -55.97 -17.86
CA VAL A 233 -9.26 -55.01 -17.03
C VAL A 233 -10.23 -54.20 -16.15
N ALA A 234 -11.32 -53.69 -16.71
CA ALA A 234 -12.34 -52.91 -16.00
C ALA A 234 -13.00 -53.68 -14.84
N LYS A 235 -13.07 -55.01 -14.93
CA LYS A 235 -13.55 -55.86 -13.82
C LYS A 235 -12.70 -55.76 -12.54
N GLY A 236 -11.42 -55.39 -12.63
CA GLY A 236 -10.57 -55.11 -11.46
C GLY A 236 -10.31 -56.29 -10.50
N SER A 237 -10.45 -57.53 -10.97
CA SER A 237 -10.36 -58.73 -10.12
C SER A 237 -8.95 -58.98 -9.56
N LYS A 238 -8.84 -59.15 -8.23
CA LYS A 238 -7.59 -59.42 -7.50
C LYS A 238 -7.26 -60.91 -7.32
N ALA A 239 -7.92 -61.81 -8.04
CA ALA A 239 -7.66 -63.25 -7.90
C ALA A 239 -6.24 -63.62 -8.39
N SER A 240 -5.55 -64.55 -7.71
CA SER A 240 -4.16 -64.93 -8.07
C SER A 240 -4.00 -65.36 -9.53
N ALA A 241 -4.98 -66.07 -10.10
CA ALA A 241 -4.97 -66.46 -11.52
C ALA A 241 -5.14 -65.27 -12.48
N ASP A 242 -5.78 -64.19 -12.03
CA ASP A 242 -5.99 -62.97 -12.82
C ASP A 242 -4.72 -62.11 -12.76
N GLN A 243 -4.04 -62.07 -11.62
CA GLN A 243 -2.70 -61.48 -11.49
C GLN A 243 -1.66 -62.21 -12.36
N LYS A 244 -1.72 -63.55 -12.44
CA LYS A 244 -0.87 -64.34 -13.35
C LYS A 244 -1.14 -64.03 -14.83
N LEU A 245 -2.40 -63.79 -15.21
CA LEU A 245 -2.70 -63.33 -16.57
C LEU A 245 -2.21 -61.90 -16.80
N ARG A 246 -2.39 -60.99 -15.83
CA ARG A 246 -1.92 -59.60 -15.91
C ARG A 246 -0.40 -59.53 -16.16
N THR A 247 0.38 -60.34 -15.43
CA THR A 247 1.83 -60.47 -15.65
C THR A 247 2.14 -60.92 -17.08
N LEU A 248 1.52 -62.01 -17.55
CA LEU A 248 1.70 -62.51 -18.93
C LEU A 248 1.36 -61.45 -19.99
N LEU A 249 0.22 -60.77 -19.86
CA LEU A 249 -0.19 -59.70 -20.78
C LEU A 249 0.74 -58.48 -20.76
N GLY A 250 1.47 -58.26 -19.65
CA GLY A 250 2.51 -57.23 -19.55
C GLY A 250 3.84 -57.60 -20.19
N GLU A 251 4.15 -58.89 -20.31
CA GLU A 251 5.40 -59.42 -20.89
C GLU A 251 5.28 -59.71 -22.41
N VAL A 252 4.08 -59.60 -22.96
CA VAL A 252 3.78 -59.94 -24.36
C VAL A 252 3.98 -58.74 -25.31
N PRO A 253 4.68 -58.90 -26.45
CA PRO A 253 5.01 -57.80 -27.38
C PRO A 253 3.83 -57.40 -28.29
N ALA A 254 2.70 -57.00 -27.69
CA ALA A 254 1.49 -56.63 -28.40
C ALA A 254 1.46 -55.16 -28.87
N TRP A 255 2.18 -54.27 -28.20
CA TRP A 255 1.92 -52.83 -28.26
C TRP A 255 2.81 -52.12 -29.27
N ARG A 256 2.24 -51.30 -30.15
CA ARG A 256 2.99 -50.50 -31.14
C ARG A 256 3.85 -49.45 -30.42
N THR A 257 5.04 -49.18 -30.94
CA THR A 257 5.99 -48.22 -30.39
C THR A 257 6.12 -46.96 -31.24
N VAL A 258 6.50 -45.85 -30.61
CA VAL A 258 6.84 -44.60 -31.31
C VAL A 258 8.06 -44.77 -32.22
N GLN A 259 9.05 -45.54 -31.76
CA GLN A 259 10.29 -45.84 -32.49
C GLN A 259 10.09 -46.82 -33.66
N GLY A 260 8.88 -47.41 -33.81
CA GLY A 260 8.58 -48.45 -34.79
C GLY A 260 8.74 -49.87 -34.23
N GLY A 261 7.94 -50.80 -34.77
CA GLY A 261 7.84 -52.18 -34.28
C GLY A 261 6.77 -52.37 -33.18
N ARG A 262 7.00 -53.36 -32.31
CA ARG A 262 6.15 -53.64 -31.13
C ARG A 262 6.99 -54.00 -29.91
N THR A 263 6.42 -53.79 -28.73
CA THR A 263 7.06 -54.01 -27.43
C THR A 263 6.10 -54.56 -26.40
N SER A 264 6.63 -55.10 -25.30
CA SER A 264 5.84 -55.46 -24.12
C SER A 264 5.70 -54.26 -23.16
N LEU A 265 4.77 -54.33 -22.21
CA LEU A 265 4.67 -53.30 -21.16
C LEU A 265 5.91 -53.31 -20.26
N ALA A 266 6.48 -54.50 -20.02
CA ALA A 266 7.68 -54.68 -19.21
C ALA A 266 8.91 -54.00 -19.84
N ASP A 267 9.09 -54.16 -21.15
CA ASP A 267 10.20 -53.54 -21.89
C ASP A 267 10.03 -52.02 -22.00
N ALA A 268 8.80 -51.54 -22.21
CA ALA A 268 8.49 -50.10 -22.28
C ALA A 268 8.58 -49.38 -20.93
N ALA A 269 8.33 -50.08 -19.81
CA ALA A 269 8.59 -49.56 -18.48
C ALA A 269 10.10 -49.59 -18.13
N GLY A 270 10.82 -50.57 -18.66
CA GLY A 270 12.24 -50.81 -18.40
C GLY A 270 12.56 -50.93 -16.91
N GLY A 271 13.81 -50.63 -16.53
CA GLY A 271 14.26 -50.67 -15.14
C GLY A 271 13.67 -49.59 -14.22
N SER A 272 12.89 -48.63 -14.75
CA SER A 272 12.31 -47.52 -13.97
C SER A 272 10.97 -47.83 -13.31
N GLY A 273 10.29 -48.92 -13.69
CA GLY A 273 8.98 -49.29 -13.15
C GLY A 273 7.79 -48.47 -13.67
N ASP A 274 8.00 -47.21 -14.07
CA ASP A 274 6.99 -46.39 -14.76
C ASP A 274 6.86 -46.72 -16.24
N LEU A 275 5.63 -46.96 -16.70
CA LEU A 275 5.32 -47.25 -18.10
C LEU A 275 5.36 -45.97 -18.93
N ARG A 276 6.18 -45.97 -20.00
CA ARG A 276 6.33 -44.84 -20.92
C ARG A 276 5.37 -44.98 -22.09
N VAL A 277 4.52 -43.97 -22.27
CA VAL A 277 3.56 -43.85 -23.36
C VAL A 277 3.72 -42.49 -24.04
N GLY A 278 3.25 -42.31 -25.28
CA GLY A 278 3.20 -40.98 -25.88
C GLY A 278 2.62 -40.98 -27.29
N ALA A 279 2.03 -39.85 -27.68
CA ALA A 279 1.69 -39.58 -29.07
C ALA A 279 2.91 -38.99 -29.79
N TRP A 280 3.13 -39.40 -31.04
CA TRP A 280 4.17 -38.88 -31.92
C TRP A 280 3.75 -39.09 -33.39
N GLU A 281 3.95 -38.09 -34.23
CA GLU A 281 3.68 -38.15 -35.66
C GLU A 281 4.95 -37.86 -36.47
N GLY A 282 5.28 -38.77 -37.39
CA GLY A 282 6.46 -38.65 -38.26
C GLY A 282 7.49 -39.76 -38.05
N HIS A 283 8.48 -39.81 -38.93
CA HIS A 283 9.57 -40.80 -38.86
C HIS A 283 10.46 -40.55 -37.63
N TRP A 284 10.74 -41.60 -36.87
CA TRP A 284 11.63 -41.57 -35.71
C TRP A 284 13.09 -41.56 -36.16
N LEU A 285 13.84 -40.56 -35.71
CA LEU A 285 15.28 -40.48 -35.90
C LEU A 285 16.00 -41.19 -34.76
N GLU A 286 16.71 -42.27 -35.07
CA GLU A 286 17.67 -42.90 -34.17
C GLU A 286 18.83 -41.96 -33.80
N PRO A 287 19.53 -42.19 -32.67
CA PRO A 287 20.73 -41.42 -32.30
C PRO A 287 21.87 -41.53 -33.34
N ASP A 288 22.66 -40.47 -33.48
CA ASP A 288 23.87 -40.46 -34.32
C ASP A 288 25.02 -41.31 -33.75
N GLU A 289 25.99 -41.70 -34.58
CA GLU A 289 27.20 -42.39 -34.12
C GLU A 289 27.97 -41.50 -33.11
N GLY A 290 28.12 -42.00 -31.89
CA GLY A 290 28.72 -41.27 -30.77
C GLY A 290 27.71 -40.47 -29.91
N GLU A 291 26.45 -40.33 -30.33
CA GLU A 291 25.41 -39.73 -29.47
C GLU A 291 25.09 -40.66 -28.29
N ARG A 292 25.09 -40.12 -27.07
CA ARG A 292 24.69 -40.87 -25.87
C ARG A 292 23.19 -41.15 -25.93
N ARG A 293 22.81 -42.42 -26.09
CA ARG A 293 21.41 -42.88 -26.11
C ARG A 293 20.60 -42.31 -24.94
N SER A 294 19.46 -41.71 -25.29
CA SER A 294 18.45 -41.21 -24.34
C SER A 294 17.63 -42.35 -23.76
N ALA A 295 17.04 -42.15 -22.58
CA ALA A 295 16.01 -43.05 -22.06
C ALA A 295 14.75 -43.12 -22.96
N LEU A 296 14.56 -42.12 -23.84
CA LEU A 296 13.50 -42.07 -24.84
C LEU A 296 13.84 -42.80 -26.15
N ASP A 297 15.08 -43.30 -26.31
CA ASP A 297 15.44 -44.22 -27.40
C ASP A 297 15.06 -45.68 -27.07
N ALA A 298 14.73 -45.96 -25.81
CA ALA A 298 14.08 -47.22 -25.43
C ALA A 298 12.59 -47.21 -25.84
N PRO A 299 11.94 -48.39 -26.00
CA PRO A 299 10.56 -48.48 -26.47
C PRO A 299 9.59 -47.60 -25.67
N VAL A 300 8.85 -46.74 -26.37
CA VAL A 300 7.72 -45.98 -25.82
C VAL A 300 6.45 -46.39 -26.55
N ILE A 301 5.40 -46.76 -25.82
CA ILE A 301 4.15 -47.22 -26.44
C ILE A 301 3.43 -46.04 -27.10
N ALA A 302 3.12 -46.20 -28.39
CA ALA A 302 2.43 -45.20 -29.18
C ALA A 302 0.96 -45.07 -28.74
N LEU A 303 0.55 -43.84 -28.44
CA LEU A 303 -0.84 -43.47 -28.23
C LEU A 303 -1.43 -42.85 -29.50
N PRO A 304 -2.76 -42.97 -29.73
CA PRO A 304 -3.42 -42.30 -30.84
C PRO A 304 -3.43 -40.77 -30.68
N ALA A 305 -3.57 -40.07 -31.81
CA ALA A 305 -3.65 -38.61 -31.86
C ALA A 305 -4.90 -38.07 -31.16
N GLU A 306 -6.08 -38.69 -31.36
CA GLU A 306 -7.35 -38.27 -30.77
C GLU A 306 -7.38 -38.41 -29.23
N GLU A 307 -7.64 -37.31 -28.52
CA GLU A 307 -7.53 -37.24 -27.04
C GLU A 307 -8.44 -38.24 -26.30
N GLU A 308 -9.69 -38.45 -26.73
CA GLU A 308 -10.58 -39.43 -26.10
C GLU A 308 -10.03 -40.86 -26.20
N LYS A 309 -9.49 -41.23 -27.37
CA LYS A 309 -8.86 -42.54 -27.60
C LYS A 309 -7.53 -42.65 -26.86
N ARG A 310 -6.78 -41.54 -26.76
CA ARG A 310 -5.51 -41.43 -26.04
C ARG A 310 -5.69 -41.67 -24.55
N ALA A 311 -6.64 -40.97 -23.92
CA ALA A 311 -6.99 -41.12 -22.53
C ALA A 311 -7.47 -42.55 -22.22
N ALA A 312 -8.41 -43.08 -23.01
CA ALA A 312 -8.95 -44.43 -22.81
C ALA A 312 -7.89 -45.54 -22.97
N LEU A 313 -6.97 -45.42 -23.93
CA LEU A 313 -5.86 -46.37 -24.09
C LEU A 313 -4.85 -46.23 -22.94
N ARG A 314 -4.51 -45.00 -22.54
CA ARG A 314 -3.58 -44.75 -21.42
C ARG A 314 -4.10 -45.32 -20.11
N GLU A 315 -5.38 -45.16 -19.81
CA GLU A 315 -6.03 -45.74 -18.63
C GLU A 315 -5.97 -47.27 -18.67
N LEU A 316 -6.33 -47.88 -19.82
CA LEU A 316 -6.26 -49.33 -20.01
C LEU A 316 -4.84 -49.88 -19.81
N LEU A 317 -3.83 -49.22 -20.39
CA LEU A 317 -2.42 -49.61 -20.26
C LEU A 317 -1.92 -49.50 -18.81
N GLY A 318 -2.25 -48.42 -18.10
CA GLY A 318 -1.88 -48.26 -16.70
C GLY A 318 -2.55 -49.29 -15.77
N ALA A 319 -3.85 -49.55 -15.99
CA ALA A 319 -4.60 -50.56 -15.26
C ALA A 319 -4.12 -52.00 -15.57
N LEU A 320 -3.58 -52.24 -16.77
CA LEU A 320 -2.98 -53.51 -17.16
C LEU A 320 -1.56 -53.68 -16.59
N TRP A 321 -0.74 -52.61 -16.55
CA TRP A 321 0.62 -52.65 -15.99
C TRP A 321 0.59 -52.86 -14.47
N GLY A 322 -0.10 -51.99 -13.72
CA GLY A 322 -0.35 -52.14 -12.29
C GLY A 322 0.87 -52.22 -11.36
N LYS A 323 2.09 -51.95 -11.84
CA LYS A 323 3.35 -52.00 -11.08
C LYS A 323 4.04 -50.64 -10.90
N GLY A 324 3.51 -49.58 -11.50
CA GLY A 324 4.07 -48.21 -11.48
C GLY A 324 3.11 -47.23 -12.15
N SER A 325 3.51 -45.97 -12.29
CA SER A 325 2.69 -44.95 -12.96
C SER A 325 2.77 -45.08 -14.49
N THR A 326 1.89 -44.36 -15.20
CA THR A 326 1.93 -44.28 -16.67
C THR A 326 2.27 -42.85 -17.07
N ARG A 327 3.55 -42.63 -17.40
CA ARG A 327 4.10 -41.33 -17.77
C ARG A 327 3.94 -41.12 -19.28
N ASP A 328 3.20 -40.09 -19.64
CA ASP A 328 3.18 -39.58 -21.01
C ASP A 328 4.46 -38.78 -21.24
N VAL A 329 5.20 -39.16 -22.28
CA VAL A 329 6.47 -38.54 -22.68
C VAL A 329 6.38 -37.90 -24.06
N GLY A 330 5.17 -37.72 -24.64
CA GLY A 330 4.96 -37.13 -25.97
C GLY A 330 5.73 -35.82 -26.19
N GLY A 331 5.64 -34.86 -25.25
CA GLY A 331 6.38 -33.60 -25.36
C GLY A 331 7.90 -33.75 -25.28
N ALA A 332 8.40 -34.73 -24.51
CA ALA A 332 9.82 -35.02 -24.41
C ALA A 332 10.36 -35.77 -25.65
N LEU A 333 9.53 -36.63 -26.27
CA LEU A 333 9.80 -37.25 -27.57
C LEU A 333 9.92 -36.17 -28.66
N ALA A 334 8.96 -35.24 -28.71
CA ALA A 334 9.00 -34.12 -29.65
C ALA A 334 10.27 -33.27 -29.48
N LYS A 335 10.61 -32.87 -28.24
CA LYS A 335 11.86 -32.14 -27.94
C LYS A 335 13.12 -32.88 -28.40
N LEU A 336 13.22 -34.19 -28.17
CA LEU A 336 14.35 -35.01 -28.63
C LEU A 336 14.43 -35.08 -30.17
N GLN A 337 13.29 -35.31 -30.83
CA GLN A 337 13.23 -35.44 -32.28
C GLN A 337 13.49 -34.11 -33.00
N SER A 338 12.95 -32.98 -32.53
CA SER A 338 13.31 -31.65 -33.03
C SER A 338 14.81 -31.37 -32.88
N LYS A 339 15.43 -31.78 -31.76
CA LYS A 339 16.88 -31.65 -31.58
C LYS A 339 17.69 -32.42 -32.63
N ARG A 340 17.31 -33.67 -32.92
CA ARG A 340 17.96 -34.47 -33.99
C ARG A 340 17.70 -33.92 -35.39
N ARG A 341 16.48 -33.44 -35.65
CA ARG A 341 16.10 -32.81 -36.94
C ARG A 341 16.92 -31.56 -37.23
N VAL A 342 17.09 -30.69 -36.24
CA VAL A 342 17.92 -29.48 -36.36
C VAL A 342 19.41 -29.85 -36.45
N ALA A 343 19.91 -30.76 -35.62
CA ALA A 343 21.32 -31.18 -35.65
C ALA A 343 21.74 -31.79 -37.00
N ARG A 344 20.84 -32.54 -37.65
CA ARG A 344 21.05 -33.13 -38.98
C ARG A 344 20.71 -32.20 -40.16
N GLY A 345 20.34 -30.94 -39.89
CA GLY A 345 19.98 -29.96 -40.92
C GLY A 345 18.68 -30.27 -41.70
N ILE A 346 17.84 -31.18 -41.19
CA ILE A 346 16.53 -31.53 -41.77
C ILE A 346 15.55 -30.37 -41.57
N GLU A 347 15.62 -29.71 -40.41
CA GLU A 347 14.83 -28.54 -40.05
C GLU A 347 15.77 -27.37 -39.73
N ARG A 348 15.36 -26.14 -40.07
CA ARG A 348 16.12 -24.94 -39.68
C ARG A 348 16.02 -24.72 -38.18
N ARG A 349 17.15 -24.40 -37.55
CA ARG A 349 17.22 -23.97 -36.15
C ARG A 349 16.35 -22.71 -35.96
N PRO A 350 15.44 -22.66 -34.98
CA PRO A 350 14.80 -21.41 -34.55
C PRO A 350 15.87 -20.44 -34.07
N ALA A 351 15.97 -19.29 -34.74
CA ALA A 351 16.98 -18.28 -34.47
C ALA A 351 16.30 -16.91 -34.29
N VAL A 352 16.89 -16.06 -33.47
CA VAL A 352 16.43 -14.67 -33.34
C VAL A 352 16.82 -13.92 -34.60
N ILE A 353 15.86 -13.33 -35.31
CA ILE A 353 16.14 -12.57 -36.54
C ILE A 353 16.82 -11.25 -36.15
N ALA A 354 18.07 -11.07 -36.59
CA ALA A 354 18.90 -9.89 -36.33
C ALA A 354 18.98 -9.51 -34.83
N PRO A 355 19.66 -10.32 -33.99
CA PRO A 355 19.85 -9.99 -32.58
C PRO A 355 20.62 -8.65 -32.45
N PRO A 356 20.26 -7.75 -31.52
CA PRO A 356 20.89 -6.42 -31.41
C PRO A 356 22.41 -6.46 -31.20
N ASP A 357 22.88 -7.48 -30.49
CA ASP A 357 24.30 -7.79 -30.32
C ASP A 357 24.44 -9.33 -30.19
N PRO A 358 25.15 -10.00 -31.12
CA PRO A 358 25.32 -11.45 -31.08
C PRO A 358 25.95 -12.01 -29.80
N ARG A 359 26.70 -11.21 -29.04
CA ARG A 359 27.34 -11.64 -27.78
C ARG A 359 26.34 -11.97 -26.67
N PHE A 360 25.12 -11.43 -26.75
CA PHE A 360 24.04 -11.69 -25.81
C PHE A 360 22.94 -12.57 -26.42
N CYS A 361 23.25 -13.29 -27.50
CA CYS A 361 22.40 -14.32 -28.09
C CYS A 361 22.91 -15.71 -27.71
N VAL A 362 22.11 -16.47 -26.96
CA VAL A 362 22.51 -17.73 -26.32
C VAL A 362 21.63 -18.88 -26.81
N PRO A 363 22.21 -20.01 -27.25
CA PRO A 363 21.50 -21.27 -27.45
C PRO A 363 20.74 -21.73 -26.20
N LEU A 364 19.45 -22.00 -26.32
CA LEU A 364 18.63 -22.48 -25.19
C LEU A 364 19.13 -23.83 -24.64
N GLU A 365 19.76 -24.65 -25.49
CA GLU A 365 20.35 -25.93 -25.07
C GLU A 365 21.60 -25.75 -24.21
N VAL A 366 22.36 -24.67 -24.40
CA VAL A 366 23.51 -24.30 -23.55
C VAL A 366 22.99 -23.71 -22.25
N LEU A 367 22.06 -22.76 -22.35
CA LEU A 367 21.47 -22.06 -21.21
C LEU A 367 20.79 -22.99 -20.20
N LEU A 368 20.09 -24.02 -20.71
CA LEU A 368 19.28 -24.94 -19.90
C LEU A 368 19.91 -26.33 -19.72
N ALA A 369 21.19 -26.51 -20.07
CA ALA A 369 21.88 -27.81 -20.10
C ALA A 369 21.77 -28.60 -18.78
N ASN A 370 21.79 -27.90 -17.64
CA ASN A 370 21.78 -28.48 -16.28
C ASN A 370 20.46 -28.20 -15.52
N VAL A 371 19.41 -27.75 -16.21
CA VAL A 371 18.15 -27.32 -15.56
C VAL A 371 17.17 -28.49 -15.46
N THR A 372 16.84 -28.89 -14.23
CA THR A 372 15.90 -29.98 -13.91
C THR A 372 14.47 -29.49 -13.61
N ASP A 373 14.20 -28.19 -13.81
CA ASP A 373 12.90 -27.58 -13.56
C ASP A 373 11.82 -28.13 -14.53
N PRO A 374 10.64 -28.57 -14.06
CA PRO A 374 9.57 -29.06 -14.93
C PRO A 374 9.13 -28.05 -16.02
N ARG A 375 9.27 -26.74 -15.78
CA ARG A 375 8.99 -25.70 -16.79
C ARG A 375 9.93 -25.77 -17.99
N ALA A 376 11.08 -26.43 -17.88
CA ALA A 376 11.97 -26.68 -19.00
C ALA A 376 11.51 -27.83 -19.93
N GLU A 377 10.49 -28.61 -19.56
CA GLU A 377 9.93 -29.66 -20.44
C GLU A 377 9.22 -29.06 -21.67
N VAL A 378 8.62 -27.85 -21.55
CA VAL A 378 7.91 -27.16 -22.66
C VAL A 378 8.81 -26.26 -23.52
N ILE A 379 10.08 -26.11 -23.15
CA ILE A 379 11.08 -25.34 -23.91
C ILE A 379 11.79 -26.30 -24.88
N GLY A 380 11.62 -26.08 -26.18
CA GLY A 380 12.30 -26.87 -27.21
C GLY A 380 13.70 -26.37 -27.55
N VAL A 381 14.06 -26.49 -28.83
CA VAL A 381 15.35 -26.06 -29.38
C VAL A 381 15.23 -24.63 -29.89
N GLY A 382 16.28 -23.82 -29.71
CA GLY A 382 16.30 -22.45 -30.20
C GLY A 382 17.29 -21.53 -29.49
N GLU A 383 17.02 -20.23 -29.51
CA GLU A 383 17.92 -19.17 -29.06
C GLU A 383 17.17 -18.08 -28.29
N VAL A 384 17.87 -17.41 -27.39
CA VAL A 384 17.38 -16.22 -26.69
C VAL A 384 18.39 -15.08 -26.83
N ALA A 385 17.91 -13.88 -27.13
CA ALA A 385 18.70 -12.65 -27.16
C ALA A 385 18.15 -11.61 -26.16
N LEU A 386 19.03 -10.92 -25.45
CA LEU A 386 18.68 -9.67 -24.76
C LEU A 386 18.39 -8.55 -25.77
N VAL A 387 17.40 -7.71 -25.48
CA VAL A 387 17.01 -6.57 -26.33
C VAL A 387 16.76 -5.31 -25.50
N ARG A 388 17.00 -4.13 -26.09
CA ARG A 388 16.96 -2.84 -25.37
C ARG A 388 15.56 -2.24 -25.23
N GLU A 389 14.79 -2.17 -26.32
CA GLU A 389 13.60 -1.30 -26.42
C GLU A 389 12.32 -2.02 -26.91
N ALA A 390 12.41 -3.32 -27.22
CA ALA A 390 11.24 -4.11 -27.62
C ALA A 390 10.53 -4.73 -26.39
N PRO A 391 9.20 -4.94 -26.45
CA PRO A 391 8.54 -5.85 -25.51
C PRO A 391 9.15 -7.24 -25.65
N SER A 392 9.19 -8.02 -24.56
CA SER A 392 9.70 -9.38 -24.65
C SER A 392 8.82 -10.21 -25.58
N ARG A 393 9.45 -11.00 -26.46
CA ARG A 393 8.76 -11.76 -27.51
C ARG A 393 9.18 -13.21 -27.47
N LEU A 394 8.18 -14.09 -27.49
CA LEU A 394 8.35 -15.51 -27.71
C LEU A 394 7.90 -15.85 -29.13
N LEU A 395 8.88 -16.11 -30.00
CA LEU A 395 8.70 -16.55 -31.38
C LEU A 395 8.66 -18.08 -31.39
N LEU A 396 7.50 -18.63 -31.72
CA LEU A 396 7.25 -20.05 -31.78
C LEU A 396 7.47 -20.56 -33.21
N PHE A 397 8.16 -21.69 -33.31
CA PHE A 397 8.47 -22.36 -34.56
C PHE A 397 7.95 -23.81 -34.53
N ASP A 398 7.42 -24.27 -35.66
CA ASP A 398 7.13 -25.68 -35.90
C ASP A 398 7.74 -26.11 -37.25
N ARG A 399 8.32 -27.32 -37.29
CA ARG A 399 9.06 -27.89 -38.45
C ARG A 399 10.06 -26.94 -39.15
N GLY A 400 10.59 -25.96 -38.41
CA GLY A 400 11.54 -24.94 -38.92
C GLY A 400 10.90 -23.68 -39.52
N GLU A 401 9.57 -23.56 -39.55
CA GLU A 401 8.84 -22.36 -39.95
C GLU A 401 8.33 -21.57 -38.74
N HIS A 402 8.35 -20.23 -38.83
CA HIS A 402 7.81 -19.36 -37.78
C HIS A 402 6.28 -19.35 -37.83
N THR A 403 5.64 -19.83 -36.77
CA THR A 403 4.18 -19.98 -36.71
C THR A 403 3.50 -18.82 -35.99
N ARG A 404 4.08 -18.32 -34.88
CA ARG A 404 3.43 -17.31 -34.03
C ARG A 404 4.40 -16.53 -33.14
N SER A 405 4.12 -15.24 -32.94
CA SER A 405 4.74 -14.42 -31.91
C SER A 405 3.79 -14.21 -30.72
N ILE A 406 4.31 -14.28 -29.50
CA ILE A 406 3.61 -13.93 -28.25
C ILE A 406 4.39 -12.83 -27.55
N GLU A 407 3.74 -11.69 -27.32
CA GLU A 407 4.31 -10.60 -26.50
C GLU A 407 4.10 -10.86 -25.00
N ALA A 408 5.10 -10.49 -24.22
CA ALA A 408 5.22 -10.74 -22.79
C ALA A 408 5.90 -9.56 -22.07
N ASN A 409 5.50 -9.35 -20.82
CA ASN A 409 6.08 -8.32 -19.96
C ASN A 409 7.02 -8.99 -18.94
N VAL A 410 8.27 -9.23 -19.35
CA VAL A 410 9.36 -9.72 -18.50
C VAL A 410 10.59 -8.81 -18.67
N ILE A 411 11.39 -8.68 -17.61
CA ILE A 411 12.51 -7.73 -17.49
C ILE A 411 13.77 -8.50 -17.02
N PRO A 412 14.94 -8.37 -17.70
CA PRO A 412 15.20 -7.56 -18.88
C PRO A 412 14.39 -8.06 -20.10
N SER A 413 14.21 -7.18 -21.08
CA SER A 413 13.54 -7.56 -22.31
C SER A 413 14.33 -8.61 -23.09
N VAL A 414 13.65 -9.67 -23.54
CA VAL A 414 14.24 -10.77 -24.31
C VAL A 414 13.42 -11.13 -25.54
N VAL A 415 14.10 -11.54 -26.61
CA VAL A 415 13.48 -12.26 -27.73
C VAL A 415 13.93 -13.70 -27.67
N VAL A 416 12.99 -14.62 -27.49
CA VAL A 416 13.21 -16.07 -27.49
C VAL A 416 12.62 -16.65 -28.78
N ALA A 417 13.43 -17.30 -29.59
CA ALA A 417 12.98 -18.11 -30.72
C ALA A 417 13.10 -19.59 -30.33
N MET A 418 12.00 -20.35 -30.31
CA MET A 418 12.04 -21.76 -29.92
C MET A 418 10.96 -22.63 -30.57
N THR A 419 11.24 -23.93 -30.72
CA THR A 419 10.17 -24.93 -30.82
C THR A 419 9.51 -25.17 -29.46
N SER A 420 8.26 -25.64 -29.43
CA SER A 420 7.60 -26.06 -28.19
C SER A 420 6.62 -27.21 -28.46
N PRO A 421 6.56 -28.27 -27.63
CA PRO A 421 5.59 -29.35 -27.79
C PRO A 421 4.13 -28.94 -27.52
N LEU A 422 3.89 -27.69 -27.09
CA LEU A 422 2.55 -27.11 -26.95
C LEU A 422 2.01 -26.49 -28.24
N VAL A 423 2.76 -26.59 -29.35
CA VAL A 423 2.40 -26.04 -30.67
C VAL A 423 2.22 -27.20 -31.63
N ASP A 424 0.96 -27.55 -31.92
CA ASP A 424 0.57 -28.48 -32.98
C ASP A 424 -0.43 -27.83 -33.94
N GLU A 425 -0.65 -28.44 -35.10
CA GLU A 425 -1.54 -27.91 -36.15
C GLU A 425 -2.99 -27.70 -35.67
N ALA A 426 -3.43 -28.42 -34.62
CA ALA A 426 -4.79 -28.32 -34.06
C ALA A 426 -4.92 -27.20 -33.00
N GLY A 427 -3.90 -26.98 -32.17
CA GLY A 427 -3.87 -25.96 -31.12
C GLY A 427 -3.70 -24.52 -31.64
N MET A 428 -3.28 -24.37 -32.89
CA MET A 428 -3.06 -23.06 -33.54
C MET A 428 -4.31 -22.14 -33.51
N ALA A 429 -5.51 -22.70 -33.58
CA ALA A 429 -6.77 -21.93 -33.57
C ALA A 429 -7.12 -21.37 -32.18
N SER A 430 -6.71 -22.02 -31.09
CA SER A 430 -6.86 -21.46 -29.73
C SER A 430 -5.77 -21.96 -28.78
N LEU A 431 -4.76 -21.12 -28.55
CA LEU A 431 -3.89 -21.25 -27.39
C LEU A 431 -4.75 -21.05 -26.13
N GLN A 432 -5.20 -22.16 -25.54
CA GLN A 432 -5.92 -22.15 -24.27
C GLN A 432 -5.09 -21.43 -23.20
N THR A 433 -5.75 -20.71 -22.29
CA THR A 433 -5.11 -19.89 -21.24
C THR A 433 -4.01 -20.65 -20.50
N THR A 434 -4.21 -21.94 -20.23
CA THR A 434 -3.26 -22.85 -19.58
C THR A 434 -1.93 -22.97 -20.34
N ALA A 435 -1.98 -23.19 -21.66
CA ALA A 435 -0.77 -23.32 -22.49
C ALA A 435 -0.01 -21.99 -22.59
N ARG A 436 -0.74 -20.86 -22.72
CA ARG A 436 -0.11 -19.53 -22.67
C ARG A 436 0.60 -19.30 -21.33
N ASN A 437 -0.02 -19.64 -20.21
CA ASN A 437 0.59 -19.47 -18.88
C ASN A 437 1.86 -20.31 -18.72
N GLN A 438 1.85 -21.58 -19.15
CA GLN A 438 3.04 -22.45 -19.14
C GLN A 438 4.19 -21.85 -19.96
N LEU A 439 3.92 -21.28 -21.14
CA LEU A 439 4.92 -20.60 -21.96
C LEU A 439 5.45 -19.31 -21.29
N MET A 440 4.63 -18.56 -20.55
CA MET A 440 5.08 -17.38 -19.81
C MET A 440 5.94 -17.74 -18.59
N ASP A 441 5.62 -18.83 -17.89
CA ASP A 441 6.44 -19.30 -16.76
C ASP A 441 7.76 -19.94 -17.23
N ALA A 442 7.77 -20.58 -18.40
CA ALA A 442 8.97 -21.00 -19.09
C ALA A 442 9.83 -19.79 -19.53
N LEU A 443 9.21 -18.72 -20.03
CA LEU A 443 9.91 -17.48 -20.39
C LEU A 443 10.61 -16.84 -19.18
N LYS A 444 9.94 -16.77 -18.01
CA LYS A 444 10.57 -16.30 -16.76
C LYS A 444 11.78 -17.15 -16.36
N LEU A 445 11.70 -18.48 -16.53
CA LEU A 445 12.82 -19.40 -16.28
C LEU A 445 14.01 -19.10 -17.20
N ILE A 446 13.75 -18.89 -18.50
CA ILE A 446 14.78 -18.50 -19.48
C ILE A 446 15.44 -17.19 -19.05
N VAL A 447 14.66 -16.13 -18.77
CA VAL A 447 15.17 -14.81 -18.35
C VAL A 447 16.10 -14.93 -17.14
N SER A 448 15.70 -15.68 -16.10
CA SER A 448 16.51 -15.88 -14.90
C SER A 448 17.88 -16.53 -15.18
N HIS A 449 17.94 -17.43 -16.18
CA HIS A 449 19.19 -18.06 -16.61
C HIS A 449 20.00 -17.18 -17.57
N VAL A 450 19.36 -16.38 -18.44
CA VAL A 450 20.04 -15.42 -19.32
C VAL A 450 20.81 -14.39 -18.51
N ILE A 451 20.18 -13.82 -17.48
CA ILE A 451 20.84 -12.89 -16.54
C ILE A 451 22.11 -13.55 -15.98
N ARG A 452 21.99 -14.76 -15.45
CA ARG A 452 23.11 -15.51 -14.88
C ARG A 452 24.23 -15.75 -15.91
N HIS A 453 23.90 -16.26 -17.09
CA HIS A 453 24.90 -16.55 -18.13
C HIS A 453 25.66 -15.29 -18.57
N VAL A 454 24.96 -14.15 -18.68
CA VAL A 454 25.61 -12.87 -19.02
C VAL A 454 26.53 -12.37 -17.91
N VAL A 455 26.19 -12.61 -16.63
CA VAL A 455 27.03 -12.26 -15.48
C VAL A 455 28.23 -13.20 -15.32
N ASP A 456 28.05 -14.49 -15.59
CA ASP A 456 29.06 -15.54 -15.40
C ASP A 456 30.09 -15.56 -16.56
N GLU A 457 29.68 -15.29 -17.81
CA GLU A 457 30.53 -15.47 -19.01
C GLU A 457 31.08 -14.16 -19.63
N VAL A 458 30.44 -13.01 -19.40
CA VAL A 458 30.87 -11.73 -20.00
C VAL A 458 31.65 -10.89 -18.97
N PRO A 459 32.91 -10.49 -19.27
CA PRO A 459 33.68 -9.62 -18.38
C PRO A 459 32.92 -8.33 -18.04
N ARG A 460 32.80 -8.02 -16.75
CA ARG A 460 31.91 -6.97 -16.21
C ARG A 460 32.25 -5.56 -16.71
N ASP A 461 33.53 -5.34 -16.97
CA ASP A 461 34.09 -4.14 -17.61
C ASP A 461 33.65 -3.97 -19.06
N GLN A 462 33.41 -5.08 -19.78
CA GLN A 462 33.05 -5.13 -21.20
C GLN A 462 31.53 -5.10 -21.47
N LEU A 463 30.70 -5.11 -20.41
CA LEU A 463 29.25 -4.96 -20.52
C LEU A 463 28.87 -3.57 -21.09
N PRO A 464 28.17 -3.49 -22.25
CA PRO A 464 27.71 -2.22 -22.79
C PRO A 464 26.73 -1.48 -21.86
N PRO A 465 26.65 -0.14 -21.91
CA PRO A 465 25.73 0.64 -21.07
C PRO A 465 24.28 0.15 -21.13
N TRP A 466 23.77 -0.20 -22.33
CA TRP A 466 22.41 -0.68 -22.50
C TRP A 466 22.13 -2.04 -21.81
N VAL A 467 23.16 -2.88 -21.66
CA VAL A 467 23.04 -4.15 -20.93
C VAL A 467 23.03 -3.88 -19.43
N ARG A 468 23.86 -2.95 -18.95
CA ARG A 468 23.83 -2.49 -17.55
C ARG A 468 22.48 -1.87 -17.19
N GLU A 469 21.91 -1.04 -18.06
CA GLU A 469 20.55 -0.50 -17.96
C GLU A 469 19.50 -1.62 -17.84
N ALA A 470 19.50 -2.59 -18.76
CA ALA A 470 18.53 -3.70 -18.74
C ALA A 470 18.67 -4.62 -17.51
N LEU A 471 19.90 -4.88 -17.07
CA LEU A 471 20.16 -5.65 -15.84
C LEU A 471 19.78 -4.85 -14.58
N ARG A 472 20.01 -3.53 -14.56
CA ARG A 472 19.54 -2.62 -13.50
C ARG A 472 18.01 -2.64 -13.40
N ASP A 473 17.30 -2.55 -14.51
CA ASP A 473 15.83 -2.62 -14.50
C ASP A 473 15.32 -3.95 -13.95
N SER A 474 15.98 -5.06 -14.26
CA SER A 474 15.65 -6.37 -13.68
C SER A 474 16.00 -6.49 -12.20
N CYS A 475 17.12 -5.89 -11.78
CA CYS A 475 17.56 -5.79 -10.39
C CYS A 475 16.55 -5.00 -9.54
N LEU A 476 16.00 -3.90 -10.09
CA LEU A 476 15.05 -3.02 -9.42
C LEU A 476 13.59 -3.51 -9.50
N ALA A 477 13.23 -4.31 -10.51
CA ALA A 477 11.86 -4.79 -10.72
C ALA A 477 11.61 -6.24 -10.24
N GLY A 478 12.66 -7.03 -10.02
CA GLY A 478 12.55 -8.41 -9.55
C GLY A 478 12.32 -8.52 -8.04
N ASP A 479 11.77 -9.66 -7.60
CA ASP A 479 11.91 -10.10 -6.21
C ASP A 479 13.41 -10.10 -5.85
N GLY A 480 13.78 -9.75 -4.62
CA GLY A 480 15.18 -9.45 -4.21
C GLY A 480 16.24 -10.51 -4.52
N LEU A 481 15.82 -11.73 -4.88
CA LEU A 481 16.62 -12.80 -5.49
C LEU A 481 17.33 -12.39 -6.80
N HIS A 482 16.83 -11.39 -7.55
CA HIS A 482 17.53 -10.79 -8.69
C HIS A 482 18.61 -9.82 -8.23
N TYR A 483 18.31 -8.99 -7.21
CA TYR A 483 19.26 -8.05 -6.61
C TYR A 483 20.47 -8.78 -6.02
N GLU A 484 20.25 -9.85 -5.24
CA GLU A 484 21.33 -10.64 -4.65
C GLU A 484 22.33 -11.23 -5.67
N ARG A 485 21.85 -11.59 -6.86
CA ARG A 485 22.67 -12.16 -7.95
C ARG A 485 23.44 -11.13 -8.75
N LEU A 486 23.07 -9.85 -8.62
CA LEU A 486 23.66 -8.73 -9.35
C LEU A 486 24.46 -7.78 -8.45
N ASN A 487 24.55 -8.10 -7.15
CA ASN A 487 25.23 -7.37 -6.09
C ASN A 487 26.64 -6.86 -6.44
N ASP A 488 27.40 -7.62 -7.22
CA ASP A 488 28.79 -7.36 -7.57
C ASP A 488 28.99 -6.96 -9.05
N VAL A 489 27.89 -6.62 -9.74
CA VAL A 489 27.87 -6.15 -11.13
C VAL A 489 27.74 -4.62 -11.14
N PRO A 490 28.55 -3.88 -11.94
CA PRO A 490 28.45 -2.42 -12.03
C PRO A 490 27.19 -2.03 -12.81
N LEU A 491 26.14 -1.60 -12.10
CA LEU A 491 24.79 -1.37 -12.64
C LEU A 491 24.31 0.08 -12.59
N PHE A 492 24.86 0.92 -11.71
CA PHE A 492 24.39 2.29 -11.53
C PHE A 492 25.45 3.29 -11.98
N LEU A 493 25.09 4.25 -12.83
CA LEU A 493 25.96 5.34 -13.27
C LEU A 493 26.00 6.43 -12.20
N THR A 494 27.17 7.02 -11.96
CA THR A 494 27.37 8.14 -11.02
C THR A 494 27.48 9.48 -11.73
N THR A 495 27.36 10.60 -11.01
CA THR A 495 27.61 11.94 -11.56
C THR A 495 29.06 12.16 -12.04
N SER A 496 30.00 11.33 -11.58
CA SER A 496 31.39 11.25 -12.00
C SER A 496 31.66 10.26 -13.15
N GLU A 497 30.62 9.86 -13.89
CA GLU A 497 30.66 8.93 -15.04
C GLU A 497 31.23 7.51 -14.72
N ARG A 498 31.42 7.17 -13.44
CA ARG A 498 31.76 5.82 -12.96
C ARG A 498 30.50 4.95 -12.90
N TRP A 499 30.66 3.65 -13.07
CA TRP A 499 29.63 2.66 -12.74
C TRP A 499 29.92 2.02 -11.40
N VAL A 500 28.90 1.88 -10.55
CA VAL A 500 29.00 1.29 -9.20
C VAL A 500 28.08 0.08 -9.03
N THR A 501 28.45 -0.82 -8.13
CA THR A 501 27.72 -2.07 -7.84
C THR A 501 26.66 -1.89 -6.74
N PRO A 502 25.61 -2.72 -6.68
CA PRO A 502 24.66 -2.70 -5.56
C PRO A 502 25.32 -2.92 -4.18
N ASP A 503 26.43 -3.67 -4.08
CA ASP A 503 27.19 -3.79 -2.83
C ASP A 503 27.90 -2.49 -2.46
N GLU A 504 28.52 -1.77 -3.40
CA GLU A 504 29.06 -0.43 -3.16
C GLU A 504 27.96 0.54 -2.67
N LEU A 505 26.72 0.40 -3.13
CA LEU A 505 25.59 1.21 -2.62
C LEU A 505 25.24 0.88 -1.16
N LYS A 506 25.33 -0.39 -0.74
CA LYS A 506 25.14 -0.76 0.68
C LYS A 506 26.25 -0.19 1.54
N GLU A 507 27.49 -0.20 1.07
CA GLU A 507 28.62 0.42 1.76
C GLU A 507 28.45 1.95 1.89
N GLN A 508 27.95 2.62 0.83
CA GLN A 508 27.60 4.04 0.86
C GLN A 508 26.48 4.31 1.89
N ALA A 509 25.38 3.58 1.85
CA ALA A 509 24.29 3.71 2.82
C ALA A 509 24.75 3.43 4.26
N ALA A 510 25.61 2.43 4.48
CA ALA A 510 26.16 2.11 5.80
C ALA A 510 27.12 3.20 6.33
N ARG A 511 27.83 3.91 5.43
CA ARG A 511 28.79 4.96 5.79
C ARG A 511 28.13 6.34 5.96
N PHE A 512 27.14 6.67 5.14
CA PHE A 512 26.56 8.00 5.02
C PHE A 512 25.08 8.09 5.43
N GLY A 513 24.44 6.97 5.78
CA GLY A 513 23.03 6.86 6.16
C GLY A 513 22.06 6.74 4.98
N GLU A 514 22.42 7.36 3.84
CA GLU A 514 21.61 7.46 2.63
C GLU A 514 22.51 7.54 1.38
N VAL A 515 21.99 7.10 0.23
CA VAL A 515 22.65 7.26 -1.07
C VAL A 515 21.95 8.37 -1.85
N TRP A 516 22.71 9.37 -2.30
CA TRP A 516 22.16 10.47 -3.08
C TRP A 516 21.92 10.03 -4.53
N PHE A 517 20.84 10.55 -5.13
CA PHE A 517 20.62 10.44 -6.57
C PHE A 517 20.22 11.80 -7.17
N THR A 518 20.36 11.92 -8.49
CA THR A 518 19.86 13.06 -9.28
C THR A 518 18.99 12.54 -10.42
N PRO A 519 17.71 12.98 -10.54
CA PRO A 519 16.81 12.54 -11.61
C PRO A 519 17.17 13.09 -13.01
N TYR A 520 18.12 14.02 -13.08
CA TYR A 520 18.60 14.65 -14.31
C TYR A 520 20.14 14.58 -14.37
N PRO A 521 20.75 14.60 -15.57
CA PRO A 521 22.21 14.55 -15.71
C PRO A 521 22.85 15.85 -15.19
N ILE A 522 23.45 15.78 -14.00
CA ILE A 522 24.21 16.86 -13.36
C ILE A 522 25.69 16.46 -13.32
N ARG A 523 26.56 17.40 -13.69
CA ARG A 523 28.04 17.27 -13.64
C ARG A 523 28.61 18.00 -12.43
N ALA A 524 28.12 17.64 -11.25
CA ALA A 524 28.61 18.11 -9.97
C ALA A 524 29.06 16.91 -9.13
N GLU A 525 30.18 17.07 -8.44
CA GLU A 525 30.71 16.09 -7.51
C GLU A 525 30.37 16.50 -6.07
N PRO A 526 30.06 15.54 -5.18
CA PRO A 526 29.86 15.85 -3.77
C PRO A 526 31.16 16.36 -3.14
N LEU A 527 31.04 17.23 -2.13
CA LEU A 527 32.18 17.78 -1.40
C LEU A 527 32.73 16.77 -0.37
N GLU A 528 31.88 15.86 0.12
CA GLU A 528 32.26 14.80 1.05
C GLU A 528 33.15 13.71 0.41
N PRO A 529 34.38 13.48 0.90
CA PRO A 529 35.31 12.53 0.28
C PRO A 529 34.79 11.08 0.20
N GLY A 530 34.52 10.65 -1.04
CA GLY A 530 34.08 9.30 -1.36
C GLY A 530 32.58 9.06 -1.18
N ARG A 531 31.76 10.11 -1.04
CA ARG A 531 30.30 10.00 -1.26
C ARG A 531 30.04 9.78 -2.75
N VAL A 532 29.06 8.93 -3.07
CA VAL A 532 28.62 8.63 -4.44
C VAL A 532 27.23 9.21 -4.66
N VAL A 533 27.02 9.83 -5.83
CA VAL A 533 25.70 10.30 -6.27
C VAL A 533 25.32 9.61 -7.58
N LEU A 534 24.11 9.03 -7.62
CA LEU A 534 23.62 8.21 -8.74
C LEU A 534 22.84 9.04 -9.77
N GLN A 535 23.05 8.77 -11.05
CA GLN A 535 22.22 9.27 -12.14
C GLN A 535 21.12 8.23 -12.46
N ILE A 536 19.98 8.34 -11.78
CA ILE A 536 18.80 7.47 -11.94
C ILE A 536 17.51 8.29 -11.84
N THR A 537 16.46 7.85 -12.53
CA THR A 537 15.14 8.49 -12.49
C THR A 537 14.47 8.33 -11.11
N SER A 538 13.54 9.22 -10.77
CA SER A 538 12.77 9.12 -9.52
C SER A 538 11.98 7.80 -9.40
N ALA A 539 11.58 7.19 -10.53
CA ALA A 539 10.91 5.90 -10.57
C ALA A 539 11.84 4.72 -10.27
N GLU A 540 13.13 4.84 -10.61
CA GLU A 540 14.17 3.87 -10.24
C GLU A 540 14.60 4.05 -8.78
N ALA A 541 14.76 5.29 -8.33
CA ALA A 541 15.03 5.62 -6.93
C ALA A 541 13.95 5.04 -6.00
N ALA A 542 12.66 5.21 -6.33
CA ALA A 542 11.56 4.63 -5.57
C ALA A 542 11.54 3.09 -5.50
N ARG A 543 12.17 2.40 -6.47
CA ARG A 543 12.41 0.95 -6.40
C ARG A 543 13.65 0.63 -5.57
N LEU A 544 14.72 1.39 -5.75
CA LEU A 544 15.99 1.23 -5.04
C LEU A 544 15.86 1.44 -3.51
N GLU A 545 14.96 2.33 -3.08
CA GLU A 545 14.58 2.62 -1.69
C GLU A 545 14.24 1.34 -0.86
N SER A 546 13.73 0.29 -1.53
CA SER A 546 13.42 -1.00 -0.89
C SER A 546 14.65 -1.86 -0.55
N PHE A 547 15.84 -1.47 -1.02
CA PHE A 547 17.11 -2.17 -0.81
C PHE A 547 18.14 -1.31 -0.07
N VAL A 548 18.23 -0.02 -0.40
CA VAL A 548 19.08 0.97 0.27
C VAL A 548 18.31 2.31 0.36
N PRO A 549 18.43 3.06 1.47
CA PRO A 549 17.80 4.38 1.59
C PRO A 549 18.40 5.37 0.58
N VAL A 550 17.55 6.09 -0.16
CA VAL A 550 17.96 7.08 -1.16
C VAL A 550 17.26 8.42 -0.99
N VAL A 551 17.95 9.50 -1.36
CA VAL A 551 17.40 10.87 -1.34
C VAL A 551 17.83 11.64 -2.59
N ASP A 552 17.00 12.59 -3.03
CA ASP A 552 17.35 13.49 -4.13
C ASP A 552 18.43 14.49 -3.65
N GLY A 553 19.65 14.30 -4.11
CA GLY A 553 20.81 15.12 -3.77
C GLY A 553 21.02 16.32 -4.70
N THR A 554 20.02 16.67 -5.53
CA THR A 554 20.15 17.75 -6.53
C THR A 554 20.46 19.10 -5.88
N GLU A 555 19.75 19.48 -4.82
CA GLU A 555 19.98 20.75 -4.11
C GLU A 555 21.33 20.74 -3.39
N GLU A 556 21.66 19.65 -2.68
CA GLU A 556 22.94 19.49 -1.98
C GLU A 556 24.16 19.52 -2.92
N LEU A 557 24.06 18.93 -4.12
CA LEU A 557 25.12 19.00 -5.12
C LEU A 557 25.32 20.41 -5.69
N GLN A 558 24.26 21.22 -5.77
CA GLN A 558 24.39 22.64 -6.15
C GLN A 558 25.08 23.43 -5.04
N LEU A 559 24.72 23.17 -3.77
CA LEU A 559 25.41 23.78 -2.61
C LEU A 559 26.88 23.34 -2.53
N ASP A 560 27.21 22.09 -2.87
CA ASP A 560 28.60 21.59 -2.97
C ASP A 560 29.39 22.24 -4.11
N ALA A 561 28.75 22.53 -5.25
CA ALA A 561 29.37 23.27 -6.34
C ALA A 561 29.74 24.69 -5.91
N VAL A 562 28.78 25.42 -5.30
CA VAL A 562 28.99 26.77 -4.76
C VAL A 562 30.05 26.76 -3.65
N ALA A 563 30.01 25.80 -2.72
CA ALA A 563 31.02 25.64 -1.67
C ALA A 563 32.43 25.45 -2.24
N ARG A 564 32.57 24.62 -3.29
CA ARG A 564 33.84 24.39 -3.97
C ARG A 564 34.37 25.65 -4.67
N GLU A 565 33.51 26.40 -5.35
CA GLU A 565 33.87 27.69 -5.95
C GLU A 565 34.33 28.70 -4.89
N ASN A 566 33.64 28.76 -3.75
CA ASN A 566 33.96 29.67 -2.65
C ASN A 566 35.26 29.29 -1.92
N GLN A 567 35.52 28.00 -1.73
CA GLN A 567 36.80 27.49 -1.22
C GLN A 567 37.98 27.72 -2.19
N ALA A 568 37.71 27.82 -3.50
CA ALA A 568 38.71 28.09 -4.53
C ALA A 568 39.04 29.59 -4.72
N ARG A 569 38.36 30.50 -4.01
CA ARG A 569 38.65 31.94 -4.05
C ARG A 569 40.09 32.23 -3.60
N PRO A 570 40.77 33.24 -4.19
CA PRO A 570 42.08 33.67 -3.71
C PRO A 570 41.97 34.22 -2.27
N ARG A 571 43.01 33.98 -1.46
CA ARG A 571 43.14 34.62 -0.16
C ARG A 571 43.47 36.11 -0.33
N LEU A 572 42.96 36.93 0.57
CA LEU A 572 43.27 38.35 0.66
C LEU A 572 44.75 38.55 1.00
N GLU A 573 45.37 39.56 0.40
CA GLU A 573 46.76 39.96 0.69
C GLU A 573 46.85 40.95 1.87
N SER A 574 45.75 41.65 2.18
CA SER A 574 45.67 42.67 3.23
C SER A 574 44.24 42.87 3.72
N LEU A 575 44.09 43.30 4.98
CA LEU A 575 42.84 43.74 5.60
C LEU A 575 42.70 45.27 5.67
N GLU A 576 43.70 46.02 5.16
CA GLU A 576 43.68 47.48 5.13
C GLU A 576 42.45 48.02 4.38
N LEU A 577 42.01 49.21 4.77
CA LEU A 577 40.96 49.95 4.08
C LEU A 577 41.51 50.53 2.76
N THR A 578 40.67 50.57 1.73
CA THR A 578 40.95 51.31 0.49
C THR A 578 40.97 52.81 0.76
N GLU A 579 41.58 53.58 -0.15
CA GLU A 579 41.68 55.05 -0.01
C GLU A 579 40.30 55.73 0.16
N ALA A 580 39.27 55.22 -0.52
CA ALA A 580 37.89 55.73 -0.41
C ALA A 580 37.25 55.41 0.95
N GLU A 581 37.45 54.19 1.47
CA GLU A 581 36.98 53.78 2.80
C GLU A 581 37.68 54.55 3.92
N ALA A 582 39.01 54.75 3.80
CA ALA A 582 39.80 55.52 4.74
C ALA A 582 39.41 57.01 4.77
N LEU A 583 39.05 57.60 3.61
CA LEU A 583 38.54 58.98 3.53
C LEU A 583 37.17 59.14 4.21
N GLY A 584 36.31 58.11 4.10
CA GLY A 584 34.99 58.07 4.74
C GLY A 584 35.03 57.85 6.26
N ALA A 585 36.16 57.36 6.80
CA ALA A 585 36.31 57.08 8.22
C ALA A 585 36.48 58.34 9.08
N ALA A 586 35.72 58.43 10.17
CA ALA A 586 35.89 59.41 11.23
C ALA A 586 37.02 59.01 12.19
N VAL A 587 37.02 57.73 12.58
CA VAL A 587 38.05 57.04 13.39
C VAL A 587 38.28 55.67 12.78
N ILE A 588 39.53 55.19 12.79
CA ILE A 588 39.89 53.82 12.43
C ILE A 588 40.55 53.18 13.66
N GLU A 589 39.91 52.16 14.21
CA GLU A 589 40.38 51.37 15.34
C GLU A 589 40.94 50.03 14.86
N ARG A 590 42.01 49.57 15.53
CA ARG A 590 42.51 48.19 15.36
C ARG A 590 41.72 47.25 16.26
N VAL A 591 41.27 46.15 15.67
CA VAL A 591 40.54 45.11 16.40
C VAL A 591 41.57 44.14 16.98
N GLU A 592 41.80 44.30 18.28
CA GLU A 592 42.73 43.51 19.09
C GLU A 592 42.03 43.03 20.37
N GLY A 593 42.41 41.87 20.90
CA GLY A 593 41.89 41.34 22.17
C GLY A 593 40.62 40.48 22.07
N PHE A 594 40.10 40.20 20.87
CA PHE A 594 39.00 39.27 20.64
C PHE A 594 39.51 37.93 20.06
N GLY A 595 39.97 37.02 20.92
CA GLY A 595 40.48 35.71 20.50
C GLY A 595 41.62 35.82 19.48
N ALA A 596 41.51 35.10 18.36
CA ALA A 596 42.42 35.17 17.22
C ALA A 596 41.95 36.13 16.10
N ALA A 597 40.90 36.93 16.33
CA ALA A 597 40.42 37.91 15.35
C ALA A 597 41.38 39.11 15.26
N HIS A 598 41.63 39.57 14.04
CA HIS A 598 42.42 40.76 13.78
C HIS A 598 41.90 41.53 12.56
N GLY A 599 42.16 42.82 12.49
CA GLY A 599 41.71 43.68 11.40
C GLY A 599 41.40 45.10 11.86
N LEU A 600 40.53 45.77 11.11
CA LEU A 600 40.17 47.18 11.31
C LEU A 600 38.65 47.35 11.45
N VAL A 601 38.25 48.30 12.29
CA VAL A 601 36.88 48.83 12.32
C VAL A 601 36.92 50.35 12.21
N ALA A 602 36.13 50.89 11.29
CA ALA A 602 36.05 52.30 10.98
C ALA A 602 34.65 52.84 11.29
N VAL A 603 34.60 53.84 12.18
CA VAL A 603 33.40 54.63 12.43
C VAL A 603 33.20 55.55 11.23
N LEU A 604 32.08 55.45 10.53
CA LEU A 604 31.87 56.24 9.30
C LEU A 604 31.43 57.67 9.63
N ARG A 605 31.85 58.63 8.80
CA ARG A 605 31.38 60.02 8.83
C ARG A 605 29.96 60.12 8.25
N PRO A 606 29.16 61.11 8.69
CA PRO A 606 27.93 61.49 7.98
C PRO A 606 28.17 61.69 6.48
N GLY A 607 27.29 61.15 5.65
CA GLY A 607 27.38 61.11 4.18
C GLY A 607 28.11 59.90 3.58
N PHE A 608 28.76 59.07 4.40
CA PHE A 608 29.51 57.88 3.97
C PHE A 608 28.82 56.55 4.36
N GLU A 609 27.53 56.59 4.69
CA GLU A 609 26.76 55.43 5.17
C GLU A 609 26.67 54.30 4.14
N HIS A 610 26.84 54.62 2.86
CA HIS A 610 26.89 53.67 1.74
C HIS A 610 28.13 52.74 1.77
N LEU A 611 29.14 53.04 2.58
CA LEU A 611 30.34 52.22 2.78
C LEU A 611 30.20 51.26 3.98
N ARG A 612 29.04 51.21 4.65
CA ARG A 612 28.84 50.35 5.82
C ARG A 612 28.91 48.86 5.45
N GLY A 613 29.41 48.05 6.38
CA GLY A 613 29.42 46.61 6.22
C GLY A 613 30.50 45.90 7.04
N LEU A 614 30.28 44.62 7.27
CA LEU A 614 31.19 43.72 7.96
C LEU A 614 31.79 42.74 6.94
N HIS A 615 32.98 43.05 6.42
CA HIS A 615 33.73 42.17 5.54
C HIS A 615 34.49 41.16 6.38
N LEU A 616 34.12 39.88 6.24
CA LEU A 616 34.72 38.80 7.01
C LEU A 616 35.64 37.96 6.13
N SER A 617 36.70 37.48 6.76
CA SER A 617 37.57 36.45 6.21
C SER A 617 37.93 35.42 7.27
N ARG A 618 38.34 34.24 6.82
CA ARG A 618 38.79 33.14 7.67
C ARG A 618 40.12 32.61 7.16
N ALA A 619 41.20 32.81 7.92
CA ALA A 619 42.57 32.58 7.47
C ALA A 619 42.84 33.26 6.10
N MET A 620 42.42 34.52 6.00
CA MET A 620 42.44 35.39 4.82
C MET A 620 41.56 34.94 3.63
N LEU A 621 40.76 33.86 3.74
CA LEU A 621 39.79 33.51 2.70
C LEU A 621 38.54 34.41 2.81
N PRO A 622 38.13 35.14 1.75
CA PRO A 622 37.04 36.12 1.84
C PRO A 622 35.64 35.47 1.89
N MET A 623 34.91 35.75 2.97
CA MET A 623 33.56 35.27 3.26
C MET A 623 32.50 36.37 3.02
N GLY A 624 32.65 37.15 1.94
CA GLY A 624 31.66 38.16 1.55
C GLY A 624 31.52 39.36 2.50
N THR A 625 30.41 40.10 2.32
CA THR A 625 30.06 41.31 3.08
C THR A 625 28.76 41.07 3.82
N HIS A 626 28.77 41.34 5.13
CA HIS A 626 27.65 41.11 6.04
C HIS A 626 27.11 42.42 6.60
N ALA A 627 25.90 42.41 7.13
CA ALA A 627 25.36 43.56 7.86
C ALA A 627 26.17 43.82 9.15
N ASP A 628 26.52 45.09 9.35
CA ASP A 628 27.12 45.67 10.57
C ASP A 628 26.08 45.82 11.71
N GLY A 629 24.79 45.89 11.37
CA GLY A 629 23.66 45.79 12.32
C GLY A 629 22.90 47.11 12.54
N THR A 630 22.23 47.22 13.68
CA THR A 630 21.41 48.40 14.04
C THR A 630 22.18 49.36 14.94
N GLY A 631 22.39 50.61 14.49
CA GLY A 631 23.13 51.63 15.24
C GLY A 631 23.74 52.68 14.32
N TRP A 632 24.78 53.37 14.80
CA TRP A 632 25.64 54.19 13.95
C TRP A 632 26.29 53.33 12.85
N PRO A 633 26.39 53.80 11.59
CA PRO A 633 26.99 53.01 10.52
C PRO A 633 28.51 52.89 10.69
N TRP A 634 29.01 51.67 10.51
CA TRP A 634 30.44 51.37 10.53
C TRP A 634 30.84 50.36 9.46
N LEU A 635 32.13 50.36 9.16
CA LEU A 635 32.79 49.46 8.23
C LEU A 635 33.82 48.64 8.98
N ALA A 636 33.87 47.32 8.82
CA ALA A 636 34.96 46.51 9.37
C ALA A 636 35.51 45.53 8.34
N ARG A 637 36.82 45.27 8.42
CA ARG A 637 37.54 44.24 7.66
C ARG A 637 38.27 43.36 8.66
N ILE A 638 37.76 42.15 8.88
CA ILE A 638 38.22 41.25 9.95
C ILE A 638 38.59 39.89 9.36
N ASP A 639 39.76 39.37 9.73
CA ASP A 639 40.05 37.94 9.64
C ASP A 639 39.89 37.30 11.01
N HIS A 640 39.15 36.18 11.08
CA HIS A 640 39.04 35.38 12.28
C HIS A 640 39.05 33.89 11.91
N PRO A 641 40.16 33.16 12.14
CA PRO A 641 40.36 31.81 11.62
C PRO A 641 39.43 30.74 12.23
N GLU A 642 38.83 31.04 13.38
CA GLU A 642 37.97 30.12 14.13
C GLU A 642 36.50 30.19 13.74
N LEU A 643 36.08 31.22 12.99
CA LEU A 643 34.68 31.41 12.59
C LEU A 643 34.10 30.16 11.93
N GLU A 644 33.00 29.66 12.50
CA GLU A 644 32.15 28.66 11.87
C GLU A 644 31.61 29.22 10.55
N VAL A 645 31.81 28.48 9.47
CA VAL A 645 31.35 28.83 8.12
C VAL A 645 30.00 28.19 7.84
N ASN A 646 29.19 28.82 7.01
CA ASN A 646 27.95 28.25 6.51
C ASN A 646 28.20 27.13 5.48
N ARG A 647 27.13 26.42 5.10
CA ARG A 647 27.14 25.26 4.17
C ARG A 647 27.82 25.53 2.82
N THR A 648 27.75 26.77 2.34
CA THR A 648 28.27 27.25 1.06
C THR A 648 29.63 27.94 1.17
N HIS A 649 30.21 28.09 2.37
CA HIS A 649 31.46 28.83 2.60
C HIS A 649 31.49 30.29 2.07
N ASP A 650 30.34 30.91 1.80
CA ASP A 650 30.25 32.32 1.41
C ASP A 650 30.09 33.27 2.60
N GLY A 651 29.84 32.75 3.81
CA GLY A 651 29.64 33.52 5.03
C GLY A 651 29.88 32.71 6.31
N PRO A 652 29.87 33.37 7.48
CA PRO A 652 29.82 32.70 8.77
C PRO A 652 28.46 32.02 8.98
N SER A 653 28.41 31.06 9.90
CA SER A 653 27.15 30.49 10.40
C SER A 653 26.39 31.51 11.25
N GLU A 654 25.12 31.81 10.93
CA GLU A 654 24.31 32.78 11.69
C GLU A 654 24.00 32.33 13.12
N SER A 655 23.91 31.02 13.37
CA SER A 655 23.77 30.46 14.72
C SER A 655 25.09 30.42 15.50
N GLY A 656 26.21 30.81 14.87
CA GLY A 656 27.54 30.78 15.47
C GLY A 656 27.69 31.83 16.57
N VAL A 657 27.84 31.38 17.82
CA VAL A 657 28.02 32.24 19.00
C VAL A 657 29.18 33.23 18.82
N GLN A 658 30.25 32.81 18.12
CA GLN A 658 31.39 33.67 17.80
C GLN A 658 31.03 34.89 16.93
N LEU A 659 30.10 34.77 15.99
CA LEU A 659 29.68 35.89 15.13
C LEU A 659 28.92 36.95 15.95
N ALA A 660 28.05 36.51 16.86
CA ALA A 660 27.32 37.40 17.77
C ALA A 660 28.28 38.10 18.74
N LEU A 661 29.23 37.37 19.33
CA LEU A 661 30.27 37.94 20.21
C LEU A 661 31.19 38.91 19.47
N LEU A 662 31.60 38.59 18.23
CA LEU A 662 32.42 39.49 17.40
C LEU A 662 31.66 40.79 17.08
N ARG A 663 30.39 40.69 16.65
CA ARG A 663 29.53 41.87 16.42
C ARG A 663 29.37 42.72 17.69
N GLY A 664 29.22 42.09 18.86
CA GLY A 664 29.20 42.77 20.16
C GLY A 664 30.51 43.54 20.42
N HIS A 665 31.66 42.88 20.28
CA HIS A 665 32.97 43.51 20.50
C HIS A 665 33.24 44.67 19.51
N LEU A 666 32.91 44.50 18.23
CA LEU A 666 33.03 45.56 17.22
C LEU A 666 32.14 46.75 17.56
N ARG A 667 30.91 46.50 18.04
CA ARG A 667 29.99 47.55 18.49
C ARG A 667 30.53 48.30 19.71
N GLU A 668 31.02 47.60 20.73
CA GLU A 668 31.65 48.23 21.90
C GLU A 668 32.82 49.14 21.51
N ARG A 669 33.64 48.73 20.53
CA ARG A 669 34.73 49.54 19.96
C ARG A 669 34.21 50.78 19.24
N VAL A 670 33.16 50.64 18.42
CA VAL A 670 32.52 51.76 17.71
C VAL A 670 31.89 52.76 18.68
N ASP A 671 31.14 52.29 19.66
CA ASP A 671 30.48 53.11 20.68
C ASP A 671 31.52 53.85 21.54
N ALA A 672 32.64 53.19 21.89
CA ALA A 672 33.75 53.83 22.59
C ALA A 672 34.46 54.90 21.74
N ALA A 673 34.69 54.65 20.44
CA ALA A 673 35.27 55.63 19.53
C ALA A 673 34.33 56.84 19.30
N LEU A 674 33.02 56.61 19.22
CA LEU A 674 32.00 57.68 19.17
C LEU A 674 31.92 58.49 20.48
N ALA A 675 32.12 57.86 21.63
CA ALA A 675 32.19 58.53 22.93
C ALA A 675 33.42 59.44 23.05
N GLN A 676 34.57 59.02 22.50
CA GLN A 676 35.79 59.84 22.45
C GLN A 676 35.67 60.98 21.42
N LEU A 677 35.09 60.70 20.25
CA LEU A 677 35.01 61.67 19.16
C LEU A 677 34.00 62.79 19.46
N ILE A 678 32.87 62.47 20.11
CA ILE A 678 31.90 63.46 20.60
C ILE A 678 32.02 63.52 22.13
N ALA A 679 33.01 64.25 22.63
CA ALA A 679 33.26 64.35 24.07
C ALA A 679 32.11 65.07 24.81
N GLU A 680 31.83 64.67 26.06
CA GLU A 680 30.95 65.45 26.92
C GLU A 680 31.62 66.77 27.36
N PRO A 681 30.90 67.90 27.37
CA PRO A 681 31.45 69.20 27.76
C PRO A 681 31.75 69.23 29.26
N GLN A 682 32.84 69.90 29.62
CA GLN A 682 33.23 70.07 31.02
C GLN A 682 32.49 71.24 31.67
N GLY A 683 32.05 71.07 32.92
CA GLY A 683 31.47 72.14 33.74
C GLY A 683 29.98 72.40 33.53
N VAL A 684 29.28 71.61 32.70
CA VAL A 684 27.82 71.72 32.54
C VAL A 684 27.06 71.05 33.69
N SER A 685 25.97 71.67 34.14
CA SER A 685 25.14 71.15 35.25
C SER A 685 24.32 69.92 34.86
N LEU A 686 23.92 69.78 33.58
CA LEU A 686 23.22 68.60 33.06
C LEU A 686 23.49 68.35 31.56
N SER A 687 24.13 67.22 31.24
CA SER A 687 24.26 66.67 29.88
C SER A 687 23.26 65.53 29.61
N LEU A 688 22.95 65.27 28.35
CA LEU A 688 22.28 64.06 27.86
C LEU A 688 23.07 63.51 26.66
N ARG A 689 23.55 62.25 26.78
CA ARG A 689 24.11 61.50 25.66
C ARG A 689 22.97 61.09 24.73
N VAL A 690 23.07 61.46 23.46
CA VAL A 690 22.20 60.98 22.40
C VAL A 690 22.89 59.81 21.72
N HIS A 691 22.18 58.70 21.56
CA HIS A 691 22.64 57.54 20.80
C HIS A 691 21.49 56.97 19.98
N ALA A 692 21.79 56.19 18.93
CA ALA A 692 20.78 55.71 17.98
C ALA A 692 19.63 54.94 18.65
N GLY A 693 19.93 54.15 19.68
CA GLY A 693 18.93 53.40 20.47
C GLY A 693 18.00 54.26 21.36
N LEU A 694 18.30 55.55 21.56
CA LEU A 694 17.45 56.47 22.33
C LEU A 694 16.25 56.95 21.50
N LEU A 695 16.43 57.11 20.18
CA LEU A 695 15.44 57.75 19.29
C LEU A 695 14.05 57.06 19.31
N PRO A 696 13.91 55.72 19.24
CA PRO A 696 12.60 55.08 19.32
C PRO A 696 11.88 55.36 20.65
N SER A 697 12.61 55.40 21.77
CA SER A 697 12.02 55.73 23.09
C SER A 697 11.56 57.19 23.21
N LEU A 698 11.94 58.06 22.27
CA LEU A 698 11.48 59.44 22.14
C LEU A 698 10.37 59.60 21.09
N GLY A 699 9.80 58.51 20.58
CA GLY A 699 8.80 58.54 19.50
C GLY A 699 9.36 58.93 18.13
N LEU A 700 10.69 58.91 17.95
CA LEU A 700 11.38 59.27 16.71
C LEU A 700 11.68 58.02 15.86
N GLU A 701 10.68 57.17 15.66
CA GLU A 701 10.79 56.01 14.78
C GLU A 701 11.05 56.44 13.32
N GLY A 702 11.88 55.68 12.60
CA GLY A 702 12.28 56.02 11.22
C GLY A 702 13.23 57.21 11.07
N PHE A 703 13.75 57.78 12.16
CA PHE A 703 14.87 58.72 12.09
C PHE A 703 16.18 58.01 11.70
N PRO A 704 17.10 58.69 10.98
CA PRO A 704 18.46 58.19 10.81
C PRO A 704 19.14 58.06 12.19
N ALA A 705 20.15 57.20 12.30
CA ALA A 705 20.92 57.09 13.55
C ALA A 705 21.53 58.45 13.92
N VAL A 706 21.32 58.89 15.16
CA VAL A 706 21.90 60.13 15.71
C VAL A 706 22.74 59.79 16.93
N GLU A 707 23.97 60.27 16.94
CA GLU A 707 24.91 60.16 18.05
C GLU A 707 25.32 61.57 18.47
N GLY A 708 25.46 61.85 19.76
CA GLY A 708 25.75 63.21 20.20
C GLY A 708 25.76 63.43 21.70
N VAL A 709 26.01 64.68 22.08
CA VAL A 709 25.83 65.18 23.45
C VAL A 709 25.10 66.51 23.36
N ILE A 710 24.06 66.66 24.18
CA ILE A 710 23.36 67.92 24.39
C ILE A 710 23.41 68.28 25.88
N TRP A 711 23.22 69.55 26.22
CA TRP A 711 23.17 70.02 27.61
C TRP A 711 22.26 71.23 27.74
N LEU A 712 21.78 71.46 28.97
CA LEU A 712 21.00 72.65 29.29
C LEU A 712 21.95 73.81 29.63
N GLU A 713 21.67 74.98 29.06
CA GLU A 713 22.45 76.20 29.28
C GLU A 713 21.79 77.04 30.38
N GLU A 714 22.54 77.43 31.42
CA GLU A 714 22.01 78.23 32.52
C GLU A 714 21.56 79.62 32.01
N SER A 715 20.30 80.00 32.30
CA SER A 715 19.69 81.25 31.84
C SER A 715 18.96 81.96 32.98
N GLU A 716 19.09 83.28 33.10
CA GLU A 716 18.28 84.06 34.03
C GLU A 716 16.78 83.98 33.65
N PRO A 717 15.85 83.89 34.63
CA PRO A 717 14.41 83.86 34.36
C PRO A 717 13.95 85.08 33.53
N GLY A 718 13.46 84.83 32.32
CA GLY A 718 13.01 85.86 31.38
C GLY A 718 14.05 86.32 30.35
N SER A 719 15.30 85.86 30.44
CA SER A 719 16.30 86.03 29.38
C SER A 719 16.14 84.96 28.29
N ALA A 720 16.34 85.34 27.03
CA ALA A 720 16.35 84.43 25.89
C ALA A 720 17.80 84.30 25.36
N PRO A 721 18.61 83.35 25.87
CA PRO A 721 19.92 83.09 25.30
C PRO A 721 19.81 82.59 23.85
N ALA A 722 20.78 82.96 23.03
CA ALA A 722 20.97 82.41 21.69
C ALA A 722 21.75 81.10 21.78
N THR A 723 21.06 80.05 22.22
CA THR A 723 21.57 78.68 22.33
C THR A 723 21.65 78.01 20.96
N THR A 724 22.71 77.21 20.76
CA THR A 724 23.00 76.61 19.45
C THR A 724 23.40 75.14 19.54
N ILE A 725 22.97 74.37 18.54
CA ILE A 725 23.32 72.97 18.36
C ILE A 725 24.13 72.84 17.07
N THR A 726 25.34 72.29 17.18
CA THR A 726 26.17 71.95 16.02
C THR A 726 25.77 70.58 15.50
N LEU A 727 25.08 70.56 14.37
CA LEU A 727 24.70 69.34 13.66
C LEU A 727 25.72 69.04 12.55
N ARG A 728 26.31 67.84 12.57
CA ARG A 728 27.06 67.28 11.44
C ARG A 728 26.22 66.19 10.78
N ASP A 729 25.83 66.42 9.54
CA ASP A 729 25.05 65.47 8.75
C ASP A 729 25.63 65.33 7.33
N GLY A 730 24.96 64.62 6.43
CA GLY A 730 25.42 64.42 5.05
C GLY A 730 25.55 65.70 4.21
N ARG A 731 25.16 66.87 4.73
CA ARG A 731 25.43 68.19 4.12
C ARG A 731 26.67 68.89 4.67
N GLY A 732 27.35 68.29 5.65
CA GLY A 732 28.47 68.89 6.38
C GLY A 732 28.06 69.38 7.77
N GLU A 733 28.89 70.26 8.33
CA GLU A 733 28.70 70.82 9.67
C GLU A 733 27.87 72.11 9.60
N ARG A 734 26.83 72.21 10.44
CA ARG A 734 25.85 73.29 10.46
C ARG A 734 25.54 73.68 11.90
N THR A 735 25.72 74.96 12.24
CA THR A 735 25.24 75.50 13.51
C THR A 735 23.77 75.88 13.37
N LEU A 736 22.94 75.36 14.26
CA LEU A 736 21.48 75.56 14.30
C LEU A 736 21.12 76.31 15.57
N PHE A 737 20.12 77.20 15.52
CA PHE A 737 19.49 77.69 16.74
C PHE A 737 18.64 76.59 17.35
N ALA A 738 18.68 76.46 18.67
CA ALA A 738 17.86 75.48 19.39
C ALA A 738 16.42 76.01 19.53
N GLU A 739 15.60 75.79 18.51
CA GLU A 739 14.21 76.24 18.47
C GLU A 739 13.22 75.07 18.56
N ASP A 740 12.07 75.32 19.19
CA ASP A 740 10.91 74.41 19.10
C ASP A 740 10.29 74.44 17.70
N GLY A 741 9.38 73.51 17.41
CA GLY A 741 8.61 73.48 16.16
C GLY A 741 7.71 74.71 15.90
N ARG A 742 7.74 75.73 16.77
CA ARG A 742 7.01 77.01 16.66
C ARG A 742 7.97 78.22 16.59
N GLY A 743 9.28 78.01 16.48
CA GLY A 743 10.30 79.06 16.34
C GLY A 743 10.66 79.77 17.65
N ARG A 744 10.48 79.11 18.81
CA ARG A 744 10.86 79.67 20.12
C ARG A 744 12.19 79.10 20.59
N SER A 745 13.10 79.95 21.06
CA SER A 745 14.39 79.52 21.63
C SER A 745 14.20 78.63 22.88
N LEU A 746 14.90 77.50 22.87
CA LEU A 746 15.01 76.50 23.92
C LEU A 746 16.43 76.58 24.53
N PRO A 747 16.59 76.50 25.86
CA PRO A 747 17.89 76.61 26.52
C PRO A 747 18.70 75.30 26.39
N LEU A 748 18.94 74.85 25.16
CA LEU A 748 19.58 73.58 24.81
C LEU A 748 20.77 73.84 23.88
N CYS A 749 21.97 73.48 24.31
CA CYS A 749 23.18 73.50 23.51
C CYS A 749 23.59 72.06 23.17
N GLY A 750 24.40 71.84 22.14
CA GLY A 750 24.78 70.47 21.79
C GLY A 750 25.71 70.31 20.59
N GLN A 751 26.27 69.10 20.48
CA GLN A 751 26.88 68.59 19.26
C GLN A 751 26.19 67.26 18.88
N LEU A 752 25.57 67.23 17.70
CA LEU A 752 24.86 66.06 17.17
C LEU A 752 25.48 65.65 15.83
N TRP A 753 25.59 64.34 15.62
CA TRP A 753 25.98 63.71 14.37
C TRP A 753 24.82 62.86 13.87
N ALA A 754 24.46 62.96 12.59
CA ALA A 754 23.35 62.20 12.00
C ALA A 754 23.80 61.40 10.77
N ALA A 755 23.47 60.11 10.76
CA ALA A 755 23.74 59.16 9.68
C ALA A 755 22.73 59.32 8.53
N GLY A 756 22.79 60.46 7.85
CA GLY A 756 21.92 60.84 6.74
C GLY A 756 21.81 62.34 6.60
N ILE A 757 20.76 62.83 5.97
CA ILE A 757 20.45 64.26 5.87
C ILE A 757 19.21 64.57 6.73
N LEU A 758 19.32 65.52 7.65
CA LEU A 758 18.19 66.03 8.41
C LEU A 758 17.69 67.35 7.82
N ASP A 759 16.45 67.35 7.34
CA ASP A 759 15.71 68.55 6.96
C ASP A 759 15.27 69.36 8.21
N ALA A 760 14.80 70.59 7.97
CA ALA A 760 14.45 71.51 9.06
C ALA A 760 13.30 71.01 9.95
N HIS A 761 12.35 70.23 9.40
CA HIS A 761 11.25 69.67 10.17
C HIS A 761 11.75 68.58 11.10
N ARG A 762 12.53 67.62 10.57
CA ARG A 762 13.15 66.54 11.36
C ARG A 762 14.09 67.09 12.43
N VAL A 763 14.86 68.14 12.12
CA VAL A 763 15.65 68.88 13.11
C VAL A 763 14.77 69.40 14.24
N GLY A 764 13.68 70.13 13.93
CA GLY A 764 12.78 70.68 14.95
C GLY A 764 12.14 69.61 15.83
N SER A 765 11.69 68.49 15.24
CA SER A 765 11.16 67.34 15.99
C SER A 765 12.22 66.73 16.93
N LEU A 766 13.44 66.50 16.42
CA LEU A 766 14.56 65.96 17.19
C LEU A 766 14.91 66.88 18.37
N VAL A 767 15.10 68.18 18.11
CA VAL A 767 15.44 69.17 19.14
C VAL A 767 14.35 69.29 20.20
N THR A 768 13.08 69.26 19.81
CA THR A 768 11.94 69.31 20.74
C THR A 768 11.89 68.07 21.64
N ALA A 769 12.03 66.87 21.07
CA ALA A 769 12.02 65.61 21.82
C ALA A 769 13.24 65.48 22.75
N LEU A 770 14.42 65.88 22.28
CA LEU A 770 15.66 65.92 23.06
C LEU A 770 15.61 66.94 24.20
N TYR A 771 14.94 68.08 24.01
CA TYR A 771 14.66 69.03 25.08
C TYR A 771 13.74 68.41 26.13
N ALA A 772 12.61 67.81 25.74
CA ALA A 772 11.70 67.13 26.66
C ALA A 772 12.41 66.02 27.47
N ALA A 773 13.26 65.21 26.83
CA ALA A 773 14.07 64.19 27.50
C ALA A 773 15.08 64.78 28.50
N SER A 774 15.69 65.93 28.16
CA SER A 774 16.58 66.67 29.08
C SER A 774 15.83 67.22 30.28
N ILE A 775 14.60 67.71 30.08
CA ILE A 775 13.71 68.16 31.16
C ILE A 775 13.26 66.99 32.05
N ALA A 776 12.97 65.81 31.49
CA ALA A 776 12.70 64.59 32.27
C ALA A 776 13.91 64.19 33.13
N LYS A 777 15.13 64.27 32.58
CA LYS A 777 16.36 64.02 33.33
C LYS A 777 16.61 65.07 34.43
N ALA A 778 16.30 66.34 34.16
CA ALA A 778 16.33 67.41 35.17
C ALA A 778 15.32 67.16 36.30
N ALA A 779 14.08 66.78 35.97
CA ALA A 779 13.04 66.46 36.96
C ALA A 779 13.45 65.30 37.88
N ARG A 780 14.14 64.27 37.36
CA ARG A 780 14.72 63.18 38.18
C ARG A 780 15.81 63.71 39.11
N ALA A 781 16.71 64.57 38.62
CA ALA A 781 17.71 65.22 39.47
C ALA A 781 17.08 66.07 40.61
N VAL A 782 15.98 66.78 40.35
CA VAL A 782 15.23 67.53 41.37
C VAL A 782 14.60 66.58 42.39
N ALA A 783 13.86 65.55 41.93
CA ALA A 783 13.15 64.61 42.79
C ALA A 783 14.09 63.77 43.67
N GLU A 784 15.25 63.36 43.15
CA GLU A 784 16.22 62.51 43.85
C GLU A 784 17.17 63.29 44.77
N ARG A 785 17.55 64.52 44.38
CA ARG A 785 18.66 65.27 45.01
C ARG A 785 18.29 66.67 45.51
N GLY A 786 17.06 67.15 45.27
CA GLY A 786 16.61 68.48 45.69
C GLY A 786 17.33 69.63 44.97
N ASP A 787 17.80 69.40 43.74
CA ASP A 787 18.60 70.36 42.99
C ASP A 787 17.77 71.58 42.52
N GLU A 788 17.80 72.67 43.31
CA GLU A 788 17.05 73.90 43.04
C GLU A 788 17.42 74.55 41.69
N ARG A 789 18.63 74.33 41.16
CA ARG A 789 19.03 74.86 39.84
C ARG A 789 18.31 74.13 38.71
N MET A 790 18.17 72.80 38.85
CA MET A 790 17.42 72.00 37.90
C MET A 790 15.91 72.31 37.94
N LEU A 791 15.36 72.72 39.08
CA LEU A 791 13.94 73.09 39.19
C LEU A 791 13.58 74.25 38.25
N GLY A 792 14.47 75.24 38.08
CA GLY A 792 14.27 76.33 37.11
C GLY A 792 14.11 75.84 35.66
N HIS A 793 14.88 74.83 35.25
CA HIS A 793 14.73 74.21 33.94
C HIS A 793 13.41 73.45 33.80
N VAL A 794 13.00 72.68 34.82
CA VAL A 794 11.75 71.90 34.78
C VAL A 794 10.53 72.81 34.69
N LEU A 795 10.48 73.89 35.49
CA LEU A 795 9.46 74.95 35.39
C LEU A 795 9.48 75.61 34.00
N GLY A 796 10.68 75.91 33.48
CA GLY A 796 10.85 76.48 32.13
C GLY A 796 10.43 75.56 30.98
N GLY A 797 10.49 74.25 31.17
CA GLY A 797 9.97 73.23 30.25
C GLY A 797 8.45 73.13 30.30
N ALA A 798 7.86 73.10 31.49
CA ALA A 798 6.41 73.11 31.69
C ALA A 798 5.75 74.33 31.03
N ALA A 799 6.32 75.53 31.20
CA ALA A 799 5.84 76.77 30.58
C ALA A 799 5.89 76.74 29.04
N ARG A 800 6.73 75.87 28.46
CA ARG A 800 6.86 75.65 27.01
C ARG A 800 5.96 74.51 26.50
N GLY A 801 5.20 73.85 27.37
CA GLY A 801 4.29 72.76 27.01
C GLY A 801 4.97 71.40 26.90
N VAL A 802 6.07 71.16 27.64
CA VAL A 802 6.54 69.80 27.90
C VAL A 802 5.52 69.11 28.81
N ASP A 803 4.96 67.99 28.35
CA ASP A 803 4.05 67.17 29.13
C ASP A 803 4.79 66.56 30.33
N LEU A 804 4.35 66.91 31.54
CA LEU A 804 4.91 66.41 32.81
C LEU A 804 4.12 65.21 33.38
N ASP A 805 2.97 64.89 32.79
CA ASP A 805 2.10 63.79 33.21
C ASP A 805 2.41 62.48 32.46
N ALA A 806 3.29 62.56 31.45
CA ALA A 806 3.75 61.42 30.66
C ALA A 806 4.47 60.34 31.51
N GLU A 807 4.23 59.07 31.19
CA GLU A 807 4.83 57.93 31.88
C GLU A 807 6.37 58.03 31.95
N GLY A 808 6.91 58.04 33.17
CA GLY A 808 8.34 58.12 33.42
C GLY A 808 8.87 59.49 33.87
N PHE A 809 8.03 60.53 33.91
CA PHE A 809 8.33 61.73 34.70
C PHE A 809 8.15 61.45 36.21
N PRO A 810 9.10 61.90 37.06
CA PRO A 810 8.97 61.76 38.50
C PRO A 810 8.07 62.85 39.10
N SER A 811 7.34 62.51 40.15
CA SER A 811 6.55 63.49 40.90
C SER A 811 7.46 64.46 41.66
N VAL A 812 7.60 65.68 41.16
CA VAL A 812 8.36 66.76 41.79
C VAL A 812 7.45 67.52 42.76
N MET A 813 7.72 67.42 44.06
CA MET A 813 6.94 68.07 45.12
C MET A 813 7.34 69.54 45.29
N LEU A 814 6.37 70.45 45.33
CA LEU A 814 6.63 71.88 45.51
C LEU A 814 6.37 72.30 46.96
N ALA A 815 7.43 72.33 47.78
CA ALA A 815 7.34 72.60 49.22
C ALA A 815 6.73 73.98 49.60
N CYS A 816 6.76 74.93 48.66
CA CYS A 816 6.14 76.26 48.75
C CYS A 816 4.60 76.25 48.57
N PHE A 817 3.95 75.09 48.43
CA PHE A 817 2.50 74.99 48.40
C PHE A 817 1.88 74.44 49.69
N ARG A 818 0.61 74.78 49.94
CA ARG A 818 -0.24 74.21 50.98
C ARG A 818 -1.55 73.67 50.39
N PRO A 819 -1.93 72.41 50.71
CA PRO A 819 -1.14 71.40 51.46
C PRO A 819 0.16 71.03 50.72
N PRO A 820 1.22 70.58 51.43
CA PRO A 820 2.54 70.29 50.83
C PRO A 820 2.57 69.03 49.94
N THR A 821 1.40 68.53 49.55
CA THR A 821 1.20 67.41 48.63
C THR A 821 1.09 67.84 47.16
N THR A 822 1.12 69.15 46.86
CA THR A 822 1.06 69.65 45.49
C THR A 822 2.31 69.26 44.70
N THR A 823 2.12 68.47 43.65
CA THR A 823 3.14 68.11 42.67
C THR A 823 3.20 69.19 41.59
N LEU A 824 4.34 69.32 40.91
CA LEU A 824 4.48 70.24 39.77
C LEU A 824 3.55 69.86 38.60
N ALA A 825 3.36 68.57 38.35
CA ALA A 825 2.37 68.04 37.41
C ALA A 825 0.95 68.57 37.71
N SER A 826 0.46 68.32 38.93
CA SER A 826 -0.86 68.79 39.38
C SER A 826 -1.01 70.32 39.36
N LEU A 827 0.09 71.06 39.56
CA LEU A 827 0.08 72.52 39.42
C LEU A 827 -0.09 72.95 37.96
N VAL A 828 0.59 72.29 37.01
CA VAL A 828 0.51 72.58 35.58
C VAL A 828 -0.89 72.25 35.05
N GLU A 829 -1.46 71.10 35.42
CA GLU A 829 -2.85 70.74 35.12
C GLU A 829 -3.82 71.83 35.61
N HIS A 830 -3.69 72.25 36.87
CA HIS A 830 -4.53 73.27 37.49
C HIS A 830 -4.46 74.61 36.72
N LEU A 831 -3.26 75.06 36.35
CA LEU A 831 -3.05 76.28 35.57
C LEU A 831 -3.61 76.16 34.14
N GLY A 832 -3.54 74.98 33.53
CA GLY A 832 -4.11 74.69 32.21
C GLY A 832 -5.62 74.90 32.14
N THR A 833 -6.33 74.76 33.25
CA THR A 833 -7.78 75.08 33.35
C THR A 833 -8.09 76.59 33.42
N GLY A 834 -7.08 77.46 33.35
CA GLY A 834 -7.22 78.92 33.48
C GLY A 834 -7.43 79.41 34.91
N GLN A 835 -7.30 78.53 35.91
CA GLN A 835 -7.49 78.89 37.32
C GLN A 835 -6.28 79.67 37.85
N ARG A 836 -6.56 80.61 38.77
CA ARG A 836 -5.55 81.40 39.47
C ARG A 836 -5.25 80.81 40.84
N VAL A 837 -3.96 80.62 41.10
CA VAL A 837 -3.39 80.20 42.39
C VAL A 837 -3.39 81.40 43.34
N ILE A 838 -3.68 81.18 44.61
CA ILE A 838 -3.65 82.25 45.63
C ILE A 838 -2.22 82.36 46.17
N ARG A 839 -1.61 83.55 46.07
CA ARG A 839 -0.28 83.87 46.62
C ARG A 839 -0.43 84.54 47.98
N CYS A 840 0.10 83.88 49.01
CA CYS A 840 0.14 84.35 50.40
C CYS A 840 1.59 84.55 50.84
N THR A 841 1.86 85.55 51.67
CA THR A 841 3.10 85.58 52.46
C THR A 841 3.01 84.61 53.66
N PRO A 842 4.12 84.20 54.30
CA PRO A 842 4.08 83.29 55.45
C PRO A 842 3.18 83.74 56.62
N ALA A 843 2.96 85.04 56.78
CA ALA A 843 2.09 85.61 57.81
C ALA A 843 0.59 85.58 57.45
N GLU A 844 0.24 85.26 56.20
CA GLU A 844 -1.14 85.22 55.68
C GLU A 844 -1.67 83.78 55.52
N VAL A 845 -0.83 82.76 55.73
CA VAL A 845 -1.17 81.34 55.48
C VAL A 845 -2.31 80.87 56.38
N ASP A 846 -2.19 81.02 57.70
CA ASP A 846 -3.22 80.57 58.67
C ASP A 846 -4.59 81.18 58.35
N ALA A 847 -4.62 82.48 58.04
CA ALA A 847 -5.84 83.21 57.67
C ALA A 847 -6.44 82.77 56.32
N ALA A 848 -5.63 82.19 55.43
CA ALA A 848 -6.08 81.65 54.16
C ALA A 848 -6.56 80.20 54.26
N GLU A 849 -5.94 79.38 55.12
CA GLU A 849 -6.41 78.02 55.42
C GLU A 849 -7.77 78.03 56.16
N ASP A 850 -7.94 78.92 57.15
CA ASP A 850 -9.21 79.11 57.89
C ASP A 850 -10.40 79.51 56.99
N ALA A 851 -10.13 80.14 55.84
CA ALA A 851 -11.15 80.55 54.87
C ALA A 851 -11.69 79.39 54.00
N ALA A 852 -11.22 78.15 54.22
CA ALA A 852 -11.63 76.94 53.51
C ALA A 852 -11.56 77.06 51.97
N THR A 853 -10.48 77.66 51.46
CA THR A 853 -10.31 77.93 50.03
C THR A 853 -10.23 76.64 49.20
N PRO A 854 -11.01 76.49 48.11
CA PRO A 854 -10.99 75.28 47.27
C PRO A 854 -9.79 75.22 46.29
N ARG A 855 -8.70 75.95 46.56
CA ARG A 855 -7.51 76.08 45.68
C ARG A 855 -6.23 75.91 46.49
N PRO A 856 -5.15 75.38 45.90
CA PRO A 856 -3.86 75.29 46.57
C PRO A 856 -3.29 76.70 46.82
N LEU A 857 -2.74 76.91 48.03
CA LEU A 857 -2.11 78.16 48.41
C LEU A 857 -0.63 78.11 48.06
N PHE A 858 -0.13 79.11 47.33
CA PHE A 858 1.30 79.33 47.10
C PHE A 858 1.85 80.28 48.17
N VAL A 859 2.78 79.78 48.97
CA VAL A 859 3.46 80.52 50.03
C VAL A 859 4.76 81.11 49.47
N ASP A 860 4.79 82.44 49.35
CA ASP A 860 5.96 83.18 48.91
C ASP A 860 6.78 83.66 50.12
N ASP A 861 7.73 82.82 50.52
CA ASP A 861 8.65 83.08 51.64
C ASP A 861 9.93 83.83 51.23
N GLY A 862 10.07 84.18 49.95
CA GLY A 862 11.29 84.78 49.39
C GLY A 862 12.46 83.80 49.19
N GLY A 863 12.28 82.50 49.46
CA GLY A 863 13.24 81.44 49.16
C GLY A 863 13.55 81.34 47.66
N GLU A 864 14.61 80.62 47.30
CA GLU A 864 15.03 80.47 45.89
C GLU A 864 13.99 79.69 45.08
N THR A 865 13.58 78.52 45.58
CA THR A 865 12.43 77.76 45.06
C THR A 865 11.14 78.61 44.95
N ALA A 866 10.79 79.39 45.99
CA ALA A 866 9.59 80.23 45.95
C ALA A 866 9.70 81.35 44.89
N ARG A 867 10.87 81.99 44.74
CA ARG A 867 11.11 83.00 43.68
C ARG A 867 11.02 82.40 42.28
N LEU A 868 11.55 81.19 42.06
CA LEU A 868 11.44 80.48 40.78
C LEU A 868 9.99 80.10 40.45
N VAL A 869 9.23 79.59 41.43
CA VAL A 869 7.81 79.26 41.27
C VAL A 869 6.95 80.52 41.07
N ALA A 870 7.21 81.62 41.79
CA ALA A 870 6.52 82.88 41.60
C ALA A 870 6.74 83.46 40.19
N ALA A 871 7.97 83.36 39.67
CA ALA A 871 8.30 83.76 38.31
C ALA A 871 7.62 82.89 37.24
N PHE A 872 7.47 81.58 37.52
CA PHE A 872 6.73 80.64 36.66
C PHE A 872 5.21 80.92 36.64
N LEU A 873 4.61 81.21 37.80
CA LEU A 873 3.16 81.45 37.92
C LEU A 873 2.72 82.75 37.23
N GLY A 874 3.53 83.80 37.25
CA GLY A 874 3.22 85.09 36.63
C GLY A 874 1.83 85.63 37.00
N ASP A 875 1.03 86.02 36.00
CA ASP A 875 -0.33 86.56 36.16
C ASP A 875 -1.36 85.54 36.70
N HIS A 876 -0.99 84.26 36.84
CA HIS A 876 -1.84 83.25 37.49
C HIS A 876 -1.72 83.27 39.02
N ALA A 877 -0.72 83.96 39.60
CA ALA A 877 -0.58 84.15 41.04
C ALA A 877 -1.37 85.39 41.52
N LEU A 878 -2.57 85.18 42.05
CA LEU A 878 -3.42 86.25 42.60
C LEU A 878 -3.05 86.53 44.07
N PRO A 879 -2.67 87.76 44.47
CA PRO A 879 -2.39 88.05 45.88
C PRO A 879 -3.62 87.81 46.77
N TRP A 880 -3.39 87.26 47.97
CA TRP A 880 -4.42 86.97 48.99
C TRP A 880 -5.39 88.15 49.20
N SER A 881 -4.85 89.34 49.43
CA SER A 881 -5.61 90.59 49.64
C SER A 881 -6.48 91.04 48.45
N LEU A 882 -6.20 90.55 47.24
CA LEU A 882 -7.00 90.78 46.04
C LEU A 882 -8.13 89.76 45.92
N TRP A 883 -7.82 88.47 46.12
CA TRP A 883 -8.83 87.40 46.16
C TRP A 883 -9.92 87.66 47.21
N LEU A 884 -9.53 88.12 48.40
CA LEU A 884 -10.45 88.43 49.50
C LEU A 884 -11.42 89.57 49.15
N ARG A 885 -11.03 90.51 48.27
CA ARG A 885 -11.92 91.56 47.75
C ARG A 885 -12.88 91.04 46.70
N GLU A 886 -12.45 90.12 45.85
CA GLU A 886 -13.30 89.48 44.84
C GLU A 886 -14.40 88.61 45.47
N GLN A 887 -14.16 87.98 46.64
CA GLN A 887 -15.15 87.19 47.38
C GLN A 887 -16.21 88.02 48.12
N VAL A 888 -15.89 89.25 48.54
CA VAL A 888 -16.79 90.10 49.38
C VAL A 888 -17.76 90.94 48.53
N LEU A 889 -17.62 90.93 47.20
CA LEU A 889 -18.41 91.77 46.27
C LEU A 889 -18.97 90.96 45.09
N GLY A 890 -20.01 90.14 45.33
CA GLY A 890 -20.73 89.50 44.22
C GLY A 890 -21.85 88.55 44.62
N ASP A 891 -23.06 89.08 44.85
CA ASP A 891 -24.28 88.25 44.97
C ASP A 891 -25.50 89.00 44.40
N ALA A 892 -25.90 88.66 43.16
CA ALA A 892 -27.19 89.04 42.52
C ALA A 892 -27.40 88.28 41.19
N PRO A 893 -28.58 87.68 40.92
CA PRO A 893 -28.86 86.87 39.72
C PRO A 893 -29.63 87.63 38.61
N PRO A 894 -29.66 87.09 37.38
CA PRO A 894 -30.70 87.42 36.39
C PRO A 894 -31.54 86.20 35.93
N GLU A 895 -32.83 86.44 35.68
CA GLU A 895 -33.79 85.50 35.05
C GLU A 895 -33.58 85.36 33.50
N PRO A 896 -34.08 84.27 32.87
CA PRO A 896 -33.93 83.99 31.43
C PRO A 896 -35.02 84.69 30.57
N PRO A 897 -34.75 85.06 29.30
CA PRO A 897 -34.95 84.15 28.14
C PRO A 897 -34.05 84.50 26.91
N PRO A 898 -34.27 84.02 25.66
CA PRO A 898 -35.01 82.86 25.16
C PRO A 898 -34.11 81.82 24.42
N ALA A 899 -34.67 80.67 24.04
CA ALA A 899 -34.10 79.76 23.02
C ALA A 899 -34.11 80.45 21.62
N PRO A 900 -33.18 80.16 20.68
CA PRO A 900 -32.72 78.82 20.28
C PRO A 900 -31.17 78.68 20.27
N VAL A 901 -30.52 77.58 19.86
CA VAL A 901 -30.92 76.38 19.08
C VAL A 901 -30.34 75.11 19.72
N VAL A 902 -31.05 73.98 19.62
CA VAL A 902 -30.47 72.63 19.69
C VAL A 902 -30.80 71.92 18.39
N VAL A 903 -29.84 71.21 17.79
CA VAL A 903 -30.09 70.21 16.74
C VAL A 903 -29.92 68.82 17.36
N PRO A 904 -30.98 68.21 17.91
CA PRO A 904 -30.99 66.79 18.22
C PRO A 904 -31.50 66.04 16.99
N SER A 905 -30.62 65.29 16.32
CA SER A 905 -31.03 64.36 15.27
C SER A 905 -31.69 63.12 15.89
N THR A 906 -32.99 63.18 16.18
CA THR A 906 -33.77 61.96 16.46
C THR A 906 -34.09 61.20 15.18
N ALA A 907 -33.95 59.88 15.26
CA ALA A 907 -34.31 58.83 14.31
C ALA A 907 -35.83 58.84 13.92
N PRO A 908 -36.39 57.91 13.11
CA PRO A 908 -35.83 56.66 12.56
C PRO A 908 -36.27 56.30 11.10
N ALA A 909 -36.11 55.02 10.76
CA ALA A 909 -36.88 54.23 9.78
C ALA A 909 -36.52 54.34 8.27
N GLY A 910 -36.01 53.22 7.76
CA GLY A 910 -35.80 52.91 6.34
C GLY A 910 -35.60 51.39 6.23
N GLU A 911 -36.72 50.67 6.19
CA GLU A 911 -36.79 49.21 6.33
C GLU A 911 -36.44 48.45 5.04
N GLU A 912 -36.24 47.14 5.17
CA GLU A 912 -36.26 46.11 4.12
C GLU A 912 -35.13 46.06 3.04
N GLY A 913 -34.17 45.19 3.32
CA GLY A 913 -33.41 44.45 2.31
C GLY A 913 -33.21 42.99 2.75
N ARG A 914 -34.21 42.13 2.55
CA ARG A 914 -34.11 40.68 2.89
C ARG A 914 -32.94 40.05 2.13
N PRO A 915 -31.99 39.35 2.81
CA PRO A 915 -31.04 38.50 2.12
C PRO A 915 -31.77 37.26 1.57
N THR A 916 -31.73 37.09 0.25
CA THR A 916 -32.09 35.83 -0.42
C THR A 916 -31.12 34.74 0.06
N PRO A 917 -31.57 33.52 0.42
CA PRO A 917 -30.74 32.57 1.15
C PRO A 917 -29.57 32.06 0.29
N ALA A 918 -28.35 32.34 0.74
CA ALA A 918 -27.17 31.60 0.32
C ALA A 918 -27.33 30.11 0.72
N PRO A 919 -26.79 29.16 -0.06
CA PRO A 919 -26.93 27.73 0.22
C PRO A 919 -26.35 27.38 1.61
N PRO A 920 -26.89 26.35 2.28
CA PRO A 920 -26.61 26.11 3.70
C PRO A 920 -25.11 25.88 3.96
N LYS A 921 -24.44 26.89 4.55
CA LYS A 921 -23.11 26.71 5.12
C LYS A 921 -23.21 25.63 6.19
N ARG A 922 -22.39 24.58 6.04
CA ARG A 922 -22.03 23.65 7.11
C ARG A 922 -21.60 24.50 8.32
N ALA A 923 -22.13 24.23 9.50
CA ALA A 923 -21.70 24.93 10.71
C ALA A 923 -20.20 24.71 10.93
N SER A 924 -19.43 25.80 11.02
CA SER A 924 -18.00 25.74 11.32
C SER A 924 -17.79 25.04 12.66
N THR A 925 -16.84 24.11 12.70
CA THR A 925 -16.38 23.48 13.94
C THR A 925 -15.68 24.50 14.85
N PRO A 926 -15.56 24.25 16.17
CA PRO A 926 -14.87 25.16 17.08
C PRO A 926 -13.44 25.50 16.66
N LEU A 927 -12.73 24.55 16.02
CA LEU A 927 -11.39 24.78 15.49
C LEU A 927 -11.40 25.68 14.24
N GLU A 928 -12.33 25.46 13.31
CA GLU A 928 -12.47 26.32 12.12
C GLU A 928 -12.81 27.75 12.54
N ALA A 929 -13.76 27.94 13.45
CA ALA A 929 -14.14 29.26 13.97
C ALA A 929 -13.01 29.97 14.75
N ALA A 930 -12.26 29.24 15.58
CA ALA A 930 -11.12 29.81 16.31
C ALA A 930 -9.97 30.25 15.37
N LEU A 931 -9.72 29.49 14.30
CA LEU A 931 -8.72 29.85 13.28
C LEU A 931 -9.20 31.00 12.39
N GLU A 932 -10.48 31.01 11.97
CA GLU A 932 -11.09 32.13 11.24
C GLU A 932 -11.01 33.43 12.05
N ALA A 933 -11.38 33.40 13.33
CA ALA A 933 -11.24 34.54 14.24
C ALA A 933 -9.78 34.97 14.42
N ARG A 934 -8.83 34.03 14.48
CA ARG A 934 -7.40 34.35 14.61
C ARG A 934 -6.80 34.96 13.35
N PHE A 935 -7.17 34.48 12.15
CA PHE A 935 -6.73 35.08 10.89
C PHE A 935 -7.35 36.47 10.67
N ALA A 936 -8.61 36.67 11.05
CA ALA A 936 -9.25 37.98 11.04
C ALA A 936 -8.58 38.97 12.02
N ALA A 937 -8.21 38.51 13.23
CA ALA A 937 -7.47 39.30 14.22
C ALA A 937 -5.99 39.54 13.86
N MET A 938 -5.49 38.92 12.78
CA MET A 938 -4.19 39.18 12.17
C MET A 938 -4.33 39.96 10.84
N GLU A 939 -5.51 40.54 10.58
CA GLU A 939 -5.84 41.31 9.36
C GLU A 939 -5.51 40.59 8.03
N VAL A 940 -5.54 39.24 8.05
CA VAL A 940 -5.25 38.41 6.87
C VAL A 940 -6.44 38.40 5.90
N ALA A 941 -6.61 39.50 5.18
CA ALA A 941 -7.71 39.75 4.24
C ALA A 941 -7.85 38.67 3.14
N ALA A 942 -6.80 37.87 2.90
CA ALA A 942 -6.81 36.76 1.96
C ALA A 942 -7.59 35.52 2.43
N VAL A 943 -7.79 35.29 3.74
CA VAL A 943 -8.43 34.08 4.28
C VAL A 943 -9.90 34.35 4.66
N GLY A 944 -10.81 34.00 3.75
CA GLY A 944 -12.27 34.17 3.93
C GLY A 944 -13.00 32.97 4.55
N ALA A 945 -12.36 31.80 4.64
CA ALA A 945 -12.86 30.64 5.41
C ALA A 945 -11.76 29.60 5.70
N VAL A 946 -11.94 28.80 6.75
CA VAL A 946 -11.10 27.64 7.10
C VAL A 946 -11.95 26.36 7.06
N PHE A 947 -11.43 25.29 6.43
CA PHE A 947 -12.14 24.01 6.31
C PHE A 947 -11.25 22.83 6.70
N VAL A 948 -11.67 22.02 7.67
CA VAL A 948 -10.96 20.82 8.13
C VAL A 948 -11.53 19.58 7.45
N ASP A 949 -10.74 18.97 6.55
CA ASP A 949 -11.06 17.72 5.89
C ASP A 949 -10.60 16.53 6.75
N GLY A 950 -11.54 15.88 7.44
CA GLY A 950 -11.31 14.67 8.26
C GLY A 950 -10.83 13.42 7.51
N ARG A 951 -10.64 13.48 6.18
CA ARG A 951 -10.04 12.41 5.35
C ARG A 951 -8.60 12.72 4.94
N LYS A 952 -8.21 13.98 4.74
CA LYS A 952 -6.82 14.38 4.40
C LYS A 952 -5.87 14.17 5.60
N LYS A 953 -4.63 13.72 5.32
CA LYS A 953 -3.56 13.46 6.31
C LYS A 953 -2.35 14.40 6.17
N ARG A 954 -1.99 14.76 4.93
CA ARG A 954 -0.96 15.75 4.53
C ARG A 954 -1.36 16.36 3.17
N PRO A 955 -0.86 17.55 2.77
CA PRO A 955 -0.12 18.53 3.59
C PRO A 955 -0.94 19.04 4.78
N LEU A 956 -0.32 19.81 5.70
CA LEU A 956 -1.02 20.31 6.90
C LEU A 956 -2.20 21.20 6.52
N ALA A 957 -1.97 22.12 5.57
CA ALA A 957 -2.92 23.04 5.01
C ALA A 957 -2.60 23.28 3.53
N GLU A 958 -3.61 23.72 2.76
CA GLU A 958 -3.55 24.01 1.33
C GLU A 958 -4.48 25.20 1.04
N ALA A 959 -4.06 26.15 0.21
CA ALA A 959 -4.88 27.31 -0.15
C ALA A 959 -5.69 27.02 -1.43
N LEU A 960 -7.01 27.22 -1.36
CA LEU A 960 -7.96 27.08 -2.46
C LEU A 960 -8.64 28.44 -2.68
N GLY A 961 -7.89 29.39 -3.23
CA GLY A 961 -8.28 30.80 -3.25
C GLY A 961 -8.36 31.34 -1.81
N HIS A 962 -9.49 31.97 -1.45
CA HIS A 962 -9.72 32.50 -0.10
C HIS A 962 -10.05 31.44 0.97
N VAL A 963 -10.02 30.14 0.64
CA VAL A 963 -10.34 29.05 1.58
C VAL A 963 -9.08 28.27 1.93
N VAL A 964 -8.77 28.15 3.21
CA VAL A 964 -7.67 27.30 3.70
C VAL A 964 -8.22 25.92 4.06
N GLN A 965 -7.87 24.90 3.27
CA GLN A 965 -8.21 23.51 3.56
C GLN A 965 -7.13 22.85 4.41
N MET A 966 -7.51 22.31 5.58
CA MET A 966 -6.61 21.66 6.53
C MET A 966 -6.83 20.15 6.60
N ALA A 967 -5.76 19.40 6.83
CA ALA A 967 -5.80 17.94 6.99
C ALA A 967 -6.26 17.55 8.40
N GLY A 968 -7.53 17.15 8.56
CA GLY A 968 -8.14 16.76 9.84
C GLY A 968 -7.58 15.48 10.47
N ARG A 969 -6.76 14.70 9.75
CA ARG A 969 -5.97 13.58 10.30
C ARG A 969 -4.51 13.94 10.59
N HIS A 970 -4.14 15.22 10.47
CA HIS A 970 -2.81 15.68 10.86
C HIS A 970 -2.75 15.85 12.38
N ARG A 971 -1.70 15.29 13.01
CA ARG A 971 -1.56 15.23 14.47
C ARG A 971 -1.81 16.57 15.18
N ALA A 972 -1.16 17.64 14.72
CA ALA A 972 -1.35 18.99 15.28
C ALA A 972 -2.81 19.48 15.21
N VAL A 973 -3.53 19.19 14.12
CA VAL A 973 -4.95 19.59 13.95
C VAL A 973 -5.84 18.82 14.93
N GLN A 974 -5.52 17.55 15.17
CA GLN A 974 -6.23 16.73 16.17
C GLN A 974 -5.92 17.17 17.60
N GLU A 975 -4.66 17.49 17.92
CA GLU A 975 -4.25 17.98 19.25
C GLU A 975 -4.97 19.29 19.61
N VAL A 976 -5.06 20.26 18.69
CA VAL A 976 -5.80 21.52 18.95
C VAL A 976 -7.32 21.31 18.96
N ALA A 977 -7.87 20.48 18.07
CA ALA A 977 -9.30 20.14 18.09
C ALA A 977 -9.72 19.46 19.41
N SER A 978 -8.90 18.57 19.95
CA SER A 978 -9.12 17.94 21.25
C SER A 978 -8.95 18.91 22.42
N ALA A 979 -7.98 19.83 22.36
CA ALA A 979 -7.80 20.86 23.39
C ALA A 979 -8.99 21.83 23.46
N LEU A 980 -9.51 22.28 22.31
CA LEU A 980 -10.72 23.10 22.22
C LEU A 980 -11.99 22.36 22.66
N ALA A 981 -12.12 21.07 22.31
CA ALA A 981 -13.25 20.25 22.75
C ALA A 981 -13.22 19.90 24.26
N ALA A 982 -12.06 20.09 24.91
CA ALA A 982 -11.86 19.85 26.34
C ALA A 982 -11.76 21.15 27.17
N ASP A 983 -11.92 22.32 26.55
CA ASP A 983 -11.78 23.64 27.18
C ASP A 983 -10.44 23.83 27.91
N ASP A 984 -9.35 23.27 27.35
CA ASP A 984 -8.00 23.35 27.93
C ASP A 984 -7.53 24.81 27.96
N PRO A 985 -7.00 25.33 29.09
CA PRO A 985 -6.52 26.71 29.19
C PRO A 985 -5.37 27.06 28.23
N ARG A 986 -4.71 26.06 27.63
CA ARG A 986 -3.68 26.24 26.59
C ARG A 986 -4.25 26.26 25.17
N SER A 987 -5.55 26.10 25.00
CA SER A 987 -6.20 26.03 23.69
C SER A 987 -5.93 27.25 22.81
N ASP A 988 -5.93 28.47 23.36
CA ASP A 988 -5.61 29.70 22.61
C ASP A 988 -4.15 29.74 22.14
N GLU A 989 -3.19 29.34 22.99
CA GLU A 989 -1.77 29.24 22.60
C GLU A 989 -1.56 28.18 21.52
N LEU A 990 -2.24 27.03 21.64
CA LEU A 990 -2.21 25.97 20.64
C LEU A 990 -2.86 26.40 19.30
N VAL A 991 -3.94 27.18 19.32
CA VAL A 991 -4.55 27.79 18.13
C VAL A 991 -3.57 28.78 17.47
N ARG A 992 -2.88 29.63 18.24
CA ARG A 992 -1.85 30.56 17.72
C ARG A 992 -0.70 29.80 17.05
N LEU A 993 -0.17 28.75 17.70
CA LEU A 993 0.90 27.92 17.14
C LEU A 993 0.45 27.18 15.87
N LEU A 994 -0.79 26.68 15.82
CA LEU A 994 -1.34 26.04 14.64
C LEU A 994 -1.55 27.03 13.49
N ALA A 995 -2.07 28.23 13.76
CA ALA A 995 -2.23 29.30 12.78
C ALA A 995 -0.88 29.72 12.16
N ALA A 996 0.14 29.97 12.99
CA ALA A 996 1.49 30.28 12.53
C ALA A 996 2.09 29.14 11.67
N ARG A 997 1.89 27.88 12.07
CA ARG A 997 2.36 26.71 11.32
C ARG A 997 1.61 26.50 9.99
N VAL A 998 0.33 26.86 9.94
CA VAL A 998 -0.48 26.89 8.71
C VAL A 998 0.06 27.94 7.75
N LEU A 999 0.26 29.19 8.21
CA LEU A 999 0.85 30.27 7.41
C LEU A 999 2.25 29.89 6.88
N GLY A 1000 3.13 29.35 7.73
CA GLY A 1000 4.45 28.86 7.31
C GLY A 1000 4.44 27.58 6.45
N THR A 1001 3.28 26.93 6.27
CA THR A 1001 3.10 25.86 5.28
C THR A 1001 2.65 26.47 3.95
N LEU A 1002 1.63 27.34 3.98
CA LEU A 1002 1.13 28.06 2.81
C LEU A 1002 2.21 28.93 2.15
N HIS A 1003 3.09 29.55 2.94
CA HIS A 1003 4.25 30.30 2.44
C HIS A 1003 5.22 29.43 1.61
N ARG A 1004 5.52 28.21 2.09
CA ARG A 1004 6.41 27.28 1.37
C ARG A 1004 5.78 26.71 0.10
N ASP A 1005 4.47 26.51 0.09
CA ASP A 1005 3.76 26.07 -1.11
C ASP A 1005 3.59 27.23 -2.11
N ALA A 1006 3.32 28.46 -1.67
CA ALA A 1006 3.26 29.64 -2.54
C ALA A 1006 4.59 29.92 -3.25
N ALA A 1007 5.72 29.76 -2.55
CA ALA A 1007 7.07 29.89 -3.12
C ALA A 1007 7.35 28.89 -4.26
N ARG A 1008 6.64 27.75 -4.31
CA ARG A 1008 6.77 26.74 -5.38
C ARG A 1008 5.94 27.02 -6.63
N PHE A 1009 4.93 27.90 -6.56
CA PHE A 1009 3.96 28.11 -7.65
C PHE A 1009 3.95 29.53 -8.25
N GLY A 1010 4.86 30.42 -7.83
CA GLY A 1010 5.15 31.66 -8.55
C GLY A 1010 4.06 32.73 -8.54
N GLN A 1011 3.12 32.68 -7.58
CA GLN A 1011 2.11 33.74 -7.39
C GLN A 1011 2.59 34.80 -6.38
N GLY A 1012 3.67 35.49 -6.74
CA GLY A 1012 4.19 36.65 -6.00
C GLY A 1012 3.38 37.90 -6.29
N GLY A 1013 2.79 38.50 -5.25
CA GLY A 1013 1.95 39.69 -5.36
C GLY A 1013 1.30 40.01 -4.02
N GLU A 1014 0.03 39.63 -3.86
CA GLU A 1014 -0.80 40.04 -2.73
C GLU A 1014 -0.48 39.30 -1.40
N MET A 1015 -0.05 38.03 -1.47
CA MET A 1015 0.27 37.22 -0.27
C MET A 1015 1.64 37.52 0.36
N ALA A 1016 2.59 38.08 -0.40
CA ALA A 1016 3.90 38.45 0.12
C ALA A 1016 3.83 39.77 0.89
N LEU A 1017 3.17 40.76 0.28
CA LEU A 1017 2.88 42.10 0.85
C LEU A 1017 2.16 42.04 2.20
N LEU A 1018 1.38 40.97 2.45
CA LEU A 1018 0.61 40.78 3.67
C LEU A 1018 1.43 40.09 4.79
N ILE A 1019 2.50 39.37 4.44
CA ILE A 1019 3.40 38.74 5.41
C ILE A 1019 4.50 39.71 5.86
N ASP A 1020 4.99 40.58 4.96
CA ASP A 1020 5.92 41.68 5.31
C ASP A 1020 5.26 42.75 6.22
N LEU A 1021 3.93 42.72 6.37
CA LEU A 1021 3.14 43.55 7.29
C LEU A 1021 2.88 42.90 8.67
N LEU A 1022 3.29 41.64 8.85
CA LEU A 1022 3.07 40.83 10.05
C LEU A 1022 4.39 40.35 10.71
N ALA A 1023 5.54 40.77 10.17
CA ALA A 1023 6.88 40.57 10.72
C ALA A 1023 7.40 41.87 11.35
#